data_AF-A0A1G4MEB5-F1
#
_entry.id   AF-A0A1G4MEB5-F1
#
_cell.length_a   1.000
_cell.length_b   1.000
_cell.length_c   1.000
_cell.angle_alpha   90.00
_cell.angle_beta   90.00
_cell.angle_gamma   90.00
#
_symmetry.space_group_name_H-M   'P 1'
#
loop_
_entity.id
_entity.type
_entity.pdbx_description
1 polymer ?
#
loop_
_entity_poly.entity_id
_entity_poly.type
_entity_poly.pdbx_seq_one_letter_code
_entity_poly.pdbx_strand_id
1 'polypeptide(L)'
;MKALLLLHTLLLVSFAELSTLTVDDELVILDGNLSAGNSEDNCVVNDPSFGIKEEEVVEEQEPPPVSGHFNPFQKESLMDYPFEERLVLRPLPRNFLLASFQFNITSDELSIDKGASHFNSYAHNTVFPRSISPILEHTNTRQLHLRFTHGLWDAESWGQLPHNGSKSGGTGVEIWAVLESDSKQAAFAQWISLANSLSGLFCTSINFIGSDKTSYPVFSFQPSGENSLPLFNENSKLYLVRAALANEPICTENLTPFLKLLPTKGKSGVASLLDGHKVFDSHWHSLSIDIETRCDDTSCKYHMEEFVEMVVHVPNALDRAEKPIPKPVEEHELRCDESKPHDVFECFPLPESTDREFELSKLFGRYILGTNLVSRSPSRVCAEVGPNWSALVKVGNTYFSTDDNCFEIKGDELHDLYLQTSDTAQVASSEDVPIYVSRSLTGYGQDGGGLRTVFKNPSNETVSLVYFESLPWFMRLYLSSLKIESEDGLQLDDVITNTFYLPAIDRQRPTHLEYNLKVPPNSTFALSYQFDKALLKYAEYPPDANHGFDIESAVVTVLSPLKYEMRTATLLLSLSTPDFSMPYNVIILTSTIMGLAFGTIFNLMVKKLVTVEEADKSNGSVGSRIIFKFRERIKAIFKKKVPLFDESKKNQ
;
A
#
# COMPACT_ATOMS: atom_id res chain seq x y z
N MET A 1 28.64 -45.88 -16.91
CA MET A 1 28.77 -46.32 -15.50
C MET A 1 29.54 -45.32 -14.63
N LYS A 2 30.88 -45.19 -14.68
CA LYS A 2 31.62 -44.34 -13.71
C LYS A 2 31.10 -42.90 -13.56
N ALA A 3 30.76 -42.22 -14.65
CA ALA A 3 30.14 -40.87 -14.59
C ALA A 3 28.75 -40.86 -13.93
N LEU A 4 27.97 -41.93 -14.07
CA LEU A 4 26.65 -42.09 -13.44
C LEU A 4 26.80 -42.32 -11.92
N LEU A 5 27.81 -43.10 -11.51
CA LEU A 5 28.15 -43.25 -10.09
C LEU A 5 28.55 -41.90 -9.48
N LEU A 6 29.42 -41.13 -10.17
CA LEU A 6 29.83 -39.80 -9.73
C LEU A 6 28.64 -38.84 -9.54
N LEU A 7 27.70 -38.83 -10.49
CA LEU A 7 26.49 -38.02 -10.38
C LEU A 7 25.61 -38.48 -9.19
N HIS A 8 25.47 -39.79 -9.00
CA HIS A 8 24.69 -40.36 -7.89
C HIS A 8 25.34 -40.10 -6.52
N THR A 9 26.67 -40.11 -6.43
CA THR A 9 27.40 -39.74 -5.20
C THR A 9 27.33 -38.25 -4.92
N LEU A 10 27.36 -37.38 -5.94
CA LEU A 10 27.16 -35.94 -5.75
C LEU A 10 25.74 -35.62 -5.26
N LEU A 11 24.73 -36.28 -5.81
CA LEU A 11 23.35 -36.20 -5.31
C LEU A 11 23.23 -36.71 -3.86
N LEU A 12 23.86 -37.84 -3.52
CA LEU A 12 23.82 -38.39 -2.16
C LEU A 12 24.55 -37.51 -1.13
N VAL A 13 25.69 -36.90 -1.49
CA VAL A 13 26.39 -35.94 -0.62
C VAL A 13 25.56 -34.68 -0.44
N SER A 14 24.98 -34.13 -1.51
CA SER A 14 24.12 -32.94 -1.42
C SER A 14 22.81 -33.17 -0.65
N PHE A 15 22.32 -34.42 -0.53
CA PHE A 15 21.23 -34.78 0.37
C PHE A 15 21.71 -35.03 1.81
N ALA A 16 22.92 -35.58 2.00
CA ALA A 16 23.49 -35.81 3.32
C ALA A 16 23.81 -34.50 4.05
N GLU A 17 24.44 -33.53 3.38
CA GLU A 17 24.74 -32.21 3.98
C GLU A 17 23.47 -31.41 4.34
N LEU A 18 22.36 -31.66 3.63
CA LEU A 18 21.04 -31.10 3.94
C LEU A 18 20.39 -31.75 5.18
N SER A 19 20.90 -32.90 5.63
CA SER A 19 20.35 -33.68 6.76
C SER A 19 21.13 -33.52 8.07
N THR A 20 22.19 -32.69 8.09
CA THR A 20 23.07 -32.48 9.26
C THR A 20 23.01 -31.07 9.86
N LEU A 21 22.07 -30.22 9.42
CA LEU A 21 21.71 -28.98 10.12
C LEU A 21 20.57 -29.28 11.10
N THR A 22 20.95 -29.42 12.37
CA THR A 22 20.06 -29.71 13.51
C THR A 22 19.03 -28.61 13.73
N VAL A 23 17.76 -29.01 13.91
CA VAL A 23 16.67 -28.15 14.38
C VAL A 23 15.92 -28.88 15.50
N ASP A 24 16.65 -29.09 16.59
CA ASP A 24 16.19 -29.43 17.93
C ASP A 24 16.81 -28.34 18.85
N ASP A 25 16.15 -27.71 19.82
CA ASP A 25 14.76 -27.78 20.31
C ASP A 25 14.05 -26.42 20.03
N GLU A 26 12.79 -26.11 20.36
CA GLU A 26 11.84 -26.72 21.31
C GLU A 26 10.38 -26.37 20.91
N LEU A 27 9.51 -27.37 20.74
CA LEU A 27 8.05 -27.14 20.70
C LEU A 27 7.27 -28.38 21.19
N VAL A 28 6.85 -28.35 22.45
CA VAL A 28 6.05 -29.42 23.06
C VAL A 28 4.56 -29.17 22.80
N ILE A 29 3.92 -30.08 22.07
CA ILE A 29 2.44 -30.20 22.04
C ILE A 29 2.05 -31.66 22.30
N LEU A 30 0.94 -31.83 23.03
CA LEU A 30 0.46 -33.09 23.61
C LEU A 30 -0.17 -34.03 22.58
N ASP A 31 -0.11 -35.34 22.86
CA ASP A 31 -0.92 -36.36 22.20
C ASP A 31 -2.43 -36.09 22.34
N GLY A 32 -3.24 -36.46 21.33
CA GLY A 32 -4.70 -36.53 21.51
C GLY A 32 -5.58 -36.50 20.26
N ASN A 33 -5.53 -37.55 19.43
CA ASN A 33 -6.60 -38.00 18.51
C ASN A 33 -7.64 -36.97 17.99
N LEU A 34 -7.60 -36.68 16.69
CA LEU A 34 -8.81 -36.65 15.86
C LEU A 34 -8.45 -36.85 14.37
N SER A 35 -8.93 -37.93 13.78
CA SER A 35 -8.69 -38.25 12.36
C SER A 35 -9.69 -37.54 11.45
N ALA A 36 -9.18 -36.85 10.42
CA ALA A 36 -10.01 -36.29 9.36
C ALA A 36 -10.67 -37.40 8.52
N GLY A 37 -11.90 -37.15 8.07
CA GLY A 37 -12.63 -38.01 7.14
C GLY A 37 -13.54 -37.16 6.25
N ASN A 38 -13.20 -37.02 4.98
CA ASN A 38 -14.06 -36.39 3.98
C ASN A 38 -15.19 -37.34 3.58
N SER A 39 -16.41 -36.84 3.49
CA SER A 39 -17.42 -37.36 2.56
C SER A 39 -18.44 -36.26 2.24
N GLU A 40 -18.49 -35.85 0.97
CA GLU A 40 -19.76 -35.43 0.39
C GLU A 40 -20.66 -36.67 0.36
N ASP A 41 -21.89 -36.61 0.85
CA ASP A 41 -22.97 -37.37 0.23
C ASP A 41 -24.37 -36.83 0.55
N ASN A 42 -25.36 -37.31 -0.21
CA ASN A 42 -26.70 -36.77 -0.28
C ASN A 42 -27.66 -37.48 0.68
N CYS A 43 -28.57 -36.72 1.30
CA CYS A 43 -29.60 -37.28 2.17
C CYS A 43 -30.67 -38.07 1.37
N VAL A 44 -30.52 -39.39 1.29
CA VAL A 44 -31.58 -40.32 0.87
C VAL A 44 -31.78 -41.35 1.99
N VAL A 45 -32.88 -41.24 2.73
CA VAL A 45 -33.24 -42.17 3.80
C VAL A 45 -34.29 -43.17 3.30
N ASN A 46 -33.82 -44.37 2.98
CA ASN A 46 -34.63 -45.58 2.78
C ASN A 46 -33.89 -46.76 3.40
N ASP A 47 -34.35 -47.28 4.54
CA ASP A 47 -34.92 -48.64 4.65
C ASP A 47 -35.47 -48.86 6.09
N PRO A 48 -36.16 -49.98 6.42
CA PRO A 48 -37.29 -49.89 7.35
C PRO A 48 -37.14 -50.75 8.61
N SER A 49 -38.29 -51.09 9.20
CA SER A 49 -38.51 -52.01 10.33
C SER A 49 -38.20 -51.48 11.74
N PHE A 50 -39.26 -51.01 12.41
CA PHE A 50 -39.65 -51.59 13.69
C PHE A 50 -41.18 -51.51 13.91
N GLY A 51 -41.72 -52.51 14.61
CA GLY A 51 -43.14 -52.88 14.79
C GLY A 51 -44.24 -51.81 14.77
N ILE A 52 -45.32 -52.10 14.03
CA ILE A 52 -46.64 -51.48 14.17
C ILE A 52 -47.33 -51.99 15.45
N LYS A 53 -47.94 -51.07 16.22
CA LYS A 53 -49.14 -51.32 17.03
C LYS A 53 -50.07 -50.10 16.99
N GLU A 54 -51.34 -50.34 17.27
CA GLU A 54 -52.45 -49.44 16.93
C GLU A 54 -52.81 -48.44 18.05
N GLU A 55 -53.41 -47.32 17.62
CA GLU A 55 -54.39 -46.44 18.28
C GLU A 55 -54.39 -46.28 19.82
N GLU A 56 -54.19 -45.04 20.27
CA GLU A 56 -55.02 -44.47 21.34
C GLU A 56 -55.26 -42.96 21.06
N VAL A 57 -56.46 -42.46 21.37
CA VAL A 57 -56.91 -41.09 21.02
C VAL A 57 -57.12 -40.27 22.30
N VAL A 58 -56.50 -39.08 22.38
CA VAL A 58 -56.67 -38.11 23.45
C VAL A 58 -56.79 -36.69 22.87
N GLU A 59 -57.62 -35.86 23.50
CA GLU A 59 -58.09 -34.56 22.98
C GLU A 59 -57.01 -33.45 23.00
N GLU A 60 -57.03 -32.58 21.99
CA GLU A 60 -56.40 -31.25 22.08
C GLU A 60 -57.29 -30.31 22.92
N GLN A 61 -56.68 -29.56 23.85
CA GLN A 61 -57.33 -28.44 24.56
C GLN A 61 -56.65 -27.12 24.21
N GLU A 62 -57.42 -26.17 23.66
CA GLU A 62 -56.93 -24.82 23.36
C GLU A 62 -56.69 -23.99 24.65
N PRO A 63 -55.52 -23.35 24.81
CA PRO A 63 -55.35 -22.22 25.72
C PRO A 63 -55.92 -20.92 25.10
N PRO A 64 -56.38 -19.95 25.92
CA PRO A 64 -57.25 -18.86 25.46
C PRO A 64 -56.54 -17.73 24.69
N PRO A 65 -57.27 -16.96 23.86
CA PRO A 65 -56.70 -15.89 23.03
C PRO A 65 -56.27 -14.67 23.87
N VAL A 66 -54.96 -14.41 23.93
CA VAL A 66 -54.42 -13.16 24.49
C VAL A 66 -54.53 -12.06 23.43
N SER A 67 -55.46 -11.13 23.61
CA SER A 67 -55.66 -9.99 22.71
C SER A 67 -54.55 -8.95 22.86
N GLY A 68 -53.45 -9.11 22.12
CA GLY A 68 -52.35 -8.15 22.05
C GLY A 68 -51.79 -8.04 20.63
N HIS A 69 -51.96 -6.88 19.99
CA HIS A 69 -51.28 -6.58 18.72
C HIS A 69 -49.79 -6.31 18.97
N PHE A 70 -49.00 -7.39 19.06
CA PHE A 70 -47.56 -7.33 18.87
C PHE A 70 -47.27 -6.96 17.41
N ASN A 71 -47.13 -5.66 17.14
CA ASN A 71 -46.48 -5.19 15.92
C ASN A 71 -44.97 -5.42 16.09
N PRO A 72 -44.30 -6.28 15.30
CA PRO A 72 -42.86 -6.50 15.42
C PRO A 72 -42.04 -5.25 15.08
N PHE A 73 -42.65 -4.33 14.31
CA PHE A 73 -42.07 -3.08 13.83
C PHE A 73 -42.44 -1.88 14.71
N GLN A 74 -42.53 -2.06 16.03
CA GLN A 74 -42.87 -0.97 16.94
C GLN A 74 -41.66 -0.08 17.23
N LYS A 75 -41.35 0.78 16.25
CA LYS A 75 -40.39 1.90 16.30
C LYS A 75 -38.95 1.47 16.56
N GLU A 76 -38.21 1.28 15.45
CA GLU A 76 -36.74 1.19 15.49
C GLU A 76 -36.16 2.35 16.30
N SER A 77 -35.48 2.04 17.39
CA SER A 77 -34.56 2.96 18.04
C SER A 77 -33.33 3.09 17.14
N LEU A 78 -33.41 3.96 16.13
CA LEU A 78 -32.36 4.29 15.16
C LEU A 78 -30.98 4.23 15.84
N MET A 79 -30.23 3.15 15.61
CA MET A 79 -28.95 2.93 16.28
C MET A 79 -27.97 4.01 15.83
N ASP A 80 -27.44 4.76 16.80
CA ASP A 80 -26.57 5.89 16.53
C ASP A 80 -25.13 5.41 16.56
N TYR A 81 -24.58 5.11 15.38
CA TYR A 81 -23.26 4.50 15.24
C TYR A 81 -22.16 5.58 15.11
N PRO A 82 -21.05 5.48 15.86
CA PRO A 82 -19.99 6.48 15.89
C PRO A 82 -19.08 6.38 14.65
N PHE A 83 -19.61 6.86 13.53
CA PHE A 83 -18.96 7.03 12.24
C PHE A 83 -19.17 8.48 11.77
N GLU A 84 -18.11 9.14 11.32
CA GLU A 84 -18.19 10.43 10.62
C GLU A 84 -17.37 10.38 9.34
N GLU A 85 -17.82 11.06 8.30
CA GLU A 85 -17.19 11.00 6.99
C GLU A 85 -17.32 12.34 6.25
N ARG A 86 -16.17 12.90 5.84
CA ARG A 86 -16.02 14.25 5.31
C ARG A 86 -15.14 14.26 4.07
N LEU A 87 -15.49 15.08 3.09
CA LEU A 87 -14.65 15.46 1.97
C LEU A 87 -14.31 16.95 2.07
N VAL A 88 -13.04 17.29 1.97
CA VAL A 88 -12.55 18.66 1.76
C VAL A 88 -11.92 18.76 0.37
N LEU A 89 -12.38 19.72 -0.42
CA LEU A 89 -11.84 20.06 -1.72
C LEU A 89 -11.19 21.44 -1.66
N ARG A 90 -9.93 21.55 -2.08
CA ARG A 90 -9.17 22.79 -2.04
C ARG A 90 -8.44 23.02 -3.37
N PRO A 91 -8.87 24.01 -4.18
CA PRO A 91 -8.13 24.39 -5.37
C PRO A 91 -6.70 24.83 -5.05
N LEU A 92 -5.75 24.41 -5.86
CA LEU A 92 -4.34 24.72 -5.77
C LEU A 92 -3.86 25.47 -7.04
N PRO A 93 -2.83 26.33 -6.95
CA PRO A 93 -2.36 27.09 -8.10
C PRO A 93 -1.95 26.19 -9.27
N ARG A 94 -2.06 26.72 -10.50
CA ARG A 94 -1.78 26.00 -11.76
C ARG A 94 -2.71 24.79 -12.00
N ASN A 95 -4.03 25.00 -11.94
CA ASN A 95 -5.04 24.00 -12.32
C ASN A 95 -5.03 22.68 -11.50
N PHE A 96 -4.45 22.69 -10.30
CA PHE A 96 -4.46 21.54 -9.39
C PHE A 96 -5.66 21.62 -8.41
N LEU A 97 -6.08 20.46 -7.90
CA LEU A 97 -7.12 20.33 -6.89
C LEU A 97 -6.68 19.29 -5.85
N LEU A 98 -6.56 19.68 -4.59
CA LEU A 98 -6.47 18.75 -3.48
C LEU A 98 -7.88 18.24 -3.15
N ALA A 99 -8.02 16.93 -3.03
CA ALA A 99 -9.15 16.26 -2.40
C ALA A 99 -8.66 15.47 -1.19
N SER A 100 -9.16 15.79 0.01
CA SER A 100 -8.89 15.09 1.24
C SER A 100 -10.18 14.46 1.76
N PHE A 101 -10.25 13.13 1.73
CA PHE A 101 -11.34 12.34 2.28
C PHE A 101 -10.94 11.89 3.69
N GLN A 102 -11.76 12.20 4.70
CA GLN A 102 -11.56 11.83 6.10
C GLN A 102 -12.69 10.92 6.57
N PHE A 103 -12.34 9.86 7.29
CA PHE A 103 -13.27 8.93 7.93
C PHE A 103 -12.86 8.70 9.40
N ASN A 104 -13.75 9.05 10.34
CA ASN A 104 -13.55 8.86 11.77
C ASN A 104 -14.44 7.70 12.25
N ILE A 105 -13.87 6.70 12.90
CA ILE A 105 -14.57 5.52 13.42
C ILE A 105 -14.16 5.28 14.87
N THR A 106 -15.12 5.12 15.79
CA THR A 106 -14.84 4.72 17.18
C THR A 106 -15.36 3.31 17.45
N SER A 107 -14.65 2.51 18.24
CA SER A 107 -15.08 1.18 18.65
C SER A 107 -16.08 1.19 19.80
N ASP A 108 -16.71 0.04 19.98
CA ASP A 108 -17.36 -0.36 21.23
C ASP A 108 -16.32 -0.48 22.38
N GLU A 109 -16.79 -0.66 23.61
CA GLU A 109 -15.91 -0.66 24.79
C GLU A 109 -15.06 -1.93 24.90
N LEU A 110 -13.77 -1.76 25.15
CA LEU A 110 -12.79 -2.84 25.24
C LEU A 110 -12.90 -3.56 26.58
N SER A 111 -13.08 -4.89 26.53
CA SER A 111 -13.03 -5.76 27.71
C SER A 111 -11.58 -5.99 28.15
N ILE A 112 -11.07 -5.13 29.03
CA ILE A 112 -9.69 -5.14 29.52
C ILE A 112 -9.38 -6.38 30.39
N ASP A 113 -10.39 -6.88 31.12
CA ASP A 113 -10.23 -7.92 32.14
C ASP A 113 -10.04 -9.33 31.52
N LYS A 114 -8.78 -9.73 31.31
CA LYS A 114 -8.38 -11.05 30.81
C LYS A 114 -8.51 -12.18 31.86
N GLY A 115 -9.57 -12.13 32.68
CA GLY A 115 -9.96 -13.21 33.59
C GLY A 115 -10.26 -14.51 32.84
N ALA A 116 -9.71 -15.63 33.32
CA ALA A 116 -9.59 -16.89 32.57
C ALA A 116 -10.89 -17.72 32.40
N SER A 117 -12.05 -17.09 32.24
CA SER A 117 -13.37 -17.73 32.17
C SER A 117 -14.20 -17.43 30.91
N HIS A 118 -13.76 -16.54 30.02
CA HIS A 118 -14.55 -16.06 28.87
C HIS A 118 -14.02 -16.49 27.49
N PHE A 119 -13.83 -17.79 27.28
CA PHE A 119 -13.56 -18.36 25.94
C PHE A 119 -14.72 -18.16 24.93
N ASN A 120 -15.88 -17.67 25.40
CA ASN A 120 -17.12 -17.47 24.62
C ASN A 120 -17.65 -16.01 24.66
N SER A 121 -16.86 -15.02 25.07
CA SER A 121 -17.27 -13.61 24.91
C SER A 121 -17.14 -13.20 23.44
N TYR A 122 -18.23 -13.32 22.68
CA TYR A 122 -18.30 -12.82 21.31
C TYR A 122 -18.12 -11.30 21.31
N ALA A 123 -16.95 -10.84 20.88
CA ALA A 123 -16.67 -9.42 20.68
C ALA A 123 -17.49 -8.88 19.49
N HIS A 124 -18.65 -8.31 19.81
CA HIS A 124 -19.48 -7.60 18.85
C HIS A 124 -18.80 -6.27 18.50
N ASN A 125 -18.43 -6.11 17.23
CA ASN A 125 -17.98 -4.84 16.67
C ASN A 125 -19.16 -4.23 15.91
N THR A 126 -19.53 -3.00 16.23
CA THR A 126 -20.62 -2.27 15.56
C THR A 126 -20.13 -1.60 14.26
N VAL A 127 -19.16 -0.69 14.40
CA VAL A 127 -18.60 0.11 13.31
C VAL A 127 -17.14 -0.27 13.02
N PHE A 128 -16.39 -0.60 14.07
CA PHE A 128 -14.94 -0.79 13.99
C PHE A 128 -14.55 -2.02 13.15
N PRO A 129 -13.45 -1.98 12.38
CA PRO A 129 -13.10 -3.09 11.49
C PRO A 129 -12.76 -4.37 12.26
N ARG A 130 -13.61 -5.39 12.13
CA ARG A 130 -13.39 -6.74 12.69
C ARG A 130 -12.08 -7.39 12.21
N SER A 131 -11.52 -6.94 11.08
CA SER A 131 -10.20 -7.35 10.57
C SER A 131 -9.03 -6.81 11.40
N ILE A 132 -9.21 -5.72 12.16
CA ILE A 132 -8.12 -5.01 12.85
C ILE A 132 -8.10 -5.29 14.35
N SER A 133 -9.24 -5.25 15.04
CA SER A 133 -9.29 -5.42 16.51
C SER A 133 -8.49 -6.63 17.02
N PRO A 134 -8.66 -7.86 16.45
CA PRO A 134 -7.91 -9.03 16.90
C PRO A 134 -6.39 -8.93 16.67
N ILE A 135 -5.94 -8.15 15.67
CA ILE A 135 -4.52 -7.92 15.42
C ILE A 135 -3.94 -7.03 16.54
N LEU A 136 -4.62 -5.94 16.88
CA LEU A 136 -4.20 -5.02 17.95
C LEU A 136 -4.20 -5.71 19.32
N GLU A 137 -5.24 -6.50 19.61
CA GLU A 137 -5.39 -7.27 20.84
C GLU A 137 -4.33 -8.37 21.00
N HIS A 138 -4.00 -9.09 19.92
CA HIS A 138 -2.97 -10.14 19.92
C HIS A 138 -1.55 -9.58 20.07
N THR A 139 -1.30 -8.41 19.48
CA THR A 139 0.02 -7.76 19.47
C THR A 139 0.23 -6.81 20.66
N ASN A 140 -0.78 -6.59 21.50
CA ASN A 140 -0.84 -5.53 22.52
C ASN A 140 -0.49 -4.14 21.94
N THR A 141 -0.95 -3.83 20.73
CA THR A 141 -0.74 -2.52 20.10
C THR A 141 -1.64 -1.48 20.75
N ARG A 142 -1.05 -0.39 21.25
CA ARG A 142 -1.77 0.75 21.87
C ARG A 142 -1.99 1.90 20.88
N GLN A 143 -1.06 2.07 19.96
CA GLN A 143 -1.11 3.07 18.90
C GLN A 143 -0.50 2.45 17.63
N LEU A 144 -1.15 2.63 16.48
CA LEU A 144 -0.72 2.16 15.17
C LEU A 144 -0.89 3.29 14.16
N HIS A 145 0.14 3.54 13.36
CA HIS A 145 0.12 4.47 12.25
C HIS A 145 0.65 3.77 11.00
N LEU A 146 -0.08 3.89 9.91
CA LEU A 146 0.27 3.33 8.60
C LEU A 146 0.11 4.41 7.53
N ARG A 147 1.06 4.49 6.60
CA ARG A 147 1.09 5.47 5.50
C ARG A 147 1.45 4.78 4.19
N PHE A 148 0.76 5.15 3.12
CA PHE A 148 1.07 4.84 1.73
C PHE A 148 1.13 6.16 0.98
N THR A 149 2.31 6.62 0.56
CA THR A 149 2.42 7.93 -0.11
C THR A 149 3.22 7.81 -1.40
N HIS A 150 2.75 8.47 -2.47
CA HIS A 150 3.44 8.53 -3.76
C HIS A 150 3.36 9.94 -4.36
N GLY A 151 4.26 10.23 -5.31
CA GLY A 151 4.44 11.55 -5.88
C GLY A 151 5.25 12.49 -4.99
N LEU A 152 5.34 13.75 -5.41
CA LEU A 152 6.05 14.83 -4.70
C LEU A 152 5.09 15.98 -4.43
N TRP A 153 5.10 16.49 -3.20
CA TRP A 153 4.38 17.71 -2.84
C TRP A 153 5.19 18.94 -3.25
N ASP A 154 4.64 19.79 -4.12
CA ASP A 154 5.26 21.08 -4.50
C ASP A 154 5.06 22.09 -3.35
N ALA A 155 5.92 21.99 -2.34
CA ALA A 155 5.88 22.86 -1.17
C ALA A 155 6.07 24.36 -1.50
N GLU A 156 6.71 24.70 -2.64
CA GLU A 156 6.91 26.11 -3.04
C GLU A 156 5.66 26.70 -3.71
N SER A 157 4.85 25.88 -4.40
CA SER A 157 3.62 26.33 -5.08
C SER A 157 2.33 26.04 -4.31
N TRP A 158 2.32 25.03 -3.44
CA TRP A 158 1.14 24.57 -2.70
C TRP A 158 1.20 24.89 -1.19
N GLY A 159 2.36 25.29 -0.65
CA GLY A 159 2.55 25.60 0.77
C GLY A 159 2.66 24.36 1.65
N GLN A 160 2.22 24.45 2.90
CA GLN A 160 2.27 23.33 3.86
C GLN A 160 1.50 22.07 3.38
N LEU A 161 2.02 20.90 3.76
CA LEU A 161 1.31 19.61 3.64
C LEU A 161 -0.02 19.60 4.43
N PRO A 162 -1.06 18.89 3.95
CA PRO A 162 -2.30 18.68 4.69
C PRO A 162 -2.06 18.10 6.10
N HIS A 163 -2.88 18.51 7.07
CA HIS A 163 -2.77 18.10 8.48
C HIS A 163 -1.34 18.30 9.06
N ASN A 164 -0.68 19.38 8.64
CA ASN A 164 0.72 19.71 8.94
C ASN A 164 1.69 18.55 8.61
N GLY A 165 1.35 17.74 7.60
CA GLY A 165 2.07 16.55 7.15
C GLY A 165 2.01 15.33 8.08
N SER A 166 1.32 15.39 9.22
CA SER A 166 1.18 14.25 10.16
C SER A 166 0.46 13.03 9.55
N LYS A 167 -0.43 13.26 8.57
CA LYS A 167 -1.15 12.23 7.80
C LYS A 167 -0.43 11.82 6.51
N SER A 168 0.74 12.40 6.22
CA SER A 168 1.55 12.13 5.02
C SER A 168 2.78 11.27 5.35
N GLY A 169 3.03 10.22 4.57
CA GLY A 169 4.20 9.36 4.68
C GLY A 169 5.38 9.78 3.80
N GLY A 170 6.47 9.01 3.86
CA GLY A 170 7.50 9.00 2.82
C GLY A 170 7.05 8.19 1.60
N THR A 171 7.78 8.26 0.49
CA THR A 171 7.43 7.49 -0.71
C THR A 171 7.46 5.99 -0.43
N GLY A 172 6.44 5.26 -0.86
CA GLY A 172 6.24 3.85 -0.52
C GLY A 172 5.41 3.69 0.76
N VAL A 173 5.74 2.68 1.58
CA VAL A 173 5.00 2.40 2.83
C VAL A 173 5.83 2.75 4.06
N GLU A 174 5.24 3.51 4.99
CA GLU A 174 5.81 3.81 6.31
C GLU A 174 4.86 3.35 7.41
N ILE A 175 5.39 2.71 8.45
CA ILE A 175 4.63 2.16 9.57
C ILE A 175 5.35 2.41 10.90
N TRP A 176 4.60 2.87 11.90
CA TRP A 176 5.07 2.91 13.29
C TRP A 176 3.97 2.53 14.28
N ALA A 177 4.36 1.94 15.40
CA ALA A 177 3.44 1.48 16.42
C ALA A 177 4.05 1.62 17.83
N VAL A 178 3.18 1.72 18.83
CA VAL A 178 3.54 1.64 20.24
C VAL A 178 2.96 0.34 20.81
N LEU A 179 3.85 -0.55 21.22
CA LEU A 179 3.54 -1.90 21.69
C LEU A 179 3.71 -2.01 23.20
N GLU A 180 2.74 -2.62 23.90
CA GLU A 180 2.86 -2.92 25.32
C GLU A 180 3.44 -4.33 25.54
N SER A 181 4.60 -4.39 26.20
CA SER A 181 5.37 -5.62 26.37
C SER A 181 6.26 -5.59 27.62
N ASP A 182 6.63 -6.76 28.14
CA ASP A 182 7.53 -6.86 29.32
C ASP A 182 9.01 -6.69 28.94
N SER A 183 9.37 -6.88 27.67
CA SER A 183 10.75 -6.76 27.19
C SER A 183 10.83 -6.27 25.74
N LYS A 184 11.98 -5.70 25.35
CA LYS A 184 12.22 -5.24 23.98
C LYS A 184 12.21 -6.40 22.97
N GLN A 185 12.59 -7.59 23.39
CA GLN A 185 12.59 -8.81 22.58
C GLN A 185 11.16 -9.29 22.32
N ALA A 186 10.31 -9.31 23.34
CA ALA A 186 8.89 -9.63 23.18
C ALA A 186 8.17 -8.57 22.33
N ALA A 187 8.46 -7.27 22.53
CA ALA A 187 7.96 -6.19 21.68
C ALA A 187 8.37 -6.37 20.22
N PHE A 188 9.60 -6.81 19.94
CA PHE A 188 10.03 -7.10 18.57
C PHE A 188 9.31 -8.32 17.97
N ALA A 189 9.02 -9.36 18.75
CA ALA A 189 8.21 -10.50 18.28
C ALA A 189 6.76 -10.07 17.97
N GLN A 190 6.15 -9.22 18.81
CA GLN A 190 4.84 -8.61 18.58
C GLN A 190 4.85 -7.72 17.33
N TRP A 191 5.91 -6.93 17.12
CA TRP A 191 6.12 -6.10 15.92
C TRP A 191 6.16 -6.94 14.64
N ILE A 192 6.91 -8.04 14.62
CA ILE A 192 6.96 -8.94 13.46
C ILE A 192 5.62 -9.65 13.25
N SER A 193 4.87 -10.00 14.31
CA SER A 193 3.49 -10.49 14.18
C SER A 193 2.57 -9.44 13.55
N LEU A 194 2.64 -8.19 14.01
CA LEU A 194 1.86 -7.06 13.50
C LEU A 194 2.15 -6.81 12.01
N ALA A 195 3.42 -6.74 11.64
CA ALA A 195 3.88 -6.54 10.27
C ALA A 195 3.36 -7.64 9.32
N ASN A 196 3.45 -8.91 9.72
CA ASN A 196 2.92 -10.02 8.92
C ASN A 196 1.39 -9.99 8.79
N SER A 197 0.65 -9.63 9.84
CA SER A 197 -0.81 -9.51 9.77
C SER A 197 -1.27 -8.35 8.87
N LEU A 198 -0.59 -7.19 8.94
CA LEU A 198 -0.91 -6.01 8.12
C LEU A 198 -0.52 -6.22 6.65
N SER A 199 0.59 -6.92 6.37
CA SER A 199 0.99 -7.35 5.03
C SER A 199 -0.14 -8.09 4.29
N GLY A 200 -0.74 -9.08 4.95
CA GLY A 200 -1.87 -9.84 4.40
C GLY A 200 -3.17 -9.04 4.28
N LEU A 201 -3.41 -8.07 5.17
CA LEU A 201 -4.61 -7.22 5.14
C LEU A 201 -4.57 -6.17 4.03
N PHE A 202 -3.42 -5.51 3.83
CA PHE A 202 -3.26 -4.40 2.89
C PHE A 202 -2.68 -4.80 1.53
N CYS A 203 -2.35 -6.08 1.33
CA CYS A 203 -1.68 -6.61 0.15
C CYS A 203 -0.33 -5.90 -0.11
N THR A 204 0.60 -6.01 0.86
CA THR A 204 1.89 -5.30 0.86
C THR A 204 3.05 -6.17 1.33
N SER A 205 4.26 -5.75 0.95
CA SER A 205 5.57 -6.28 1.38
C SER A 205 5.94 -5.97 2.83
N ILE A 206 5.01 -5.53 3.69
CA ILE A 206 5.26 -5.20 5.11
C ILE A 206 5.86 -6.41 5.88
N ASN A 207 5.62 -7.65 5.43
CA ASN A 207 6.26 -8.87 5.93
C ASN A 207 7.78 -8.93 5.75
N PHE A 208 8.37 -8.13 4.85
CA PHE A 208 9.82 -8.00 4.65
C PHE A 208 10.47 -7.00 5.62
N ILE A 209 9.74 -6.45 6.60
CA ILE A 209 10.32 -5.62 7.67
C ILE A 209 11.07 -6.51 8.66
N GLY A 210 12.36 -6.72 8.40
CA GLY A 210 13.29 -7.36 9.33
C GLY A 210 13.85 -6.40 10.39
N SER A 211 14.74 -6.91 11.23
CA SER A 211 15.48 -6.07 12.21
C SER A 211 16.43 -5.08 11.52
N ASP A 212 16.82 -5.36 10.28
CA ASP A 212 17.67 -4.54 9.40
C ASP A 212 16.95 -3.32 8.80
N LYS A 213 15.61 -3.27 8.85
CA LYS A 213 14.77 -2.10 8.54
C LYS A 213 14.02 -1.53 9.75
N THR A 214 14.15 -2.15 10.93
CA THR A 214 13.42 -1.72 12.14
C THR A 214 14.24 -0.73 12.97
N SER A 215 13.63 0.40 13.29
CA SER A 215 14.20 1.49 14.12
C SER A 215 13.38 1.72 15.38
N TYR A 216 13.97 2.40 16.37
CA TYR A 216 13.33 2.74 17.65
C TYR A 216 13.55 4.25 17.93
N PRO A 217 12.72 5.14 17.36
CA PRO A 217 12.92 6.59 17.46
C PRO A 217 12.99 7.12 18.90
N VAL A 218 13.80 8.16 19.12
CA VAL A 218 14.10 8.72 20.45
C VAL A 218 13.51 10.12 20.65
N PHE A 219 13.54 10.97 19.62
CA PHE A 219 12.98 12.33 19.65
C PHE A 219 11.84 12.51 18.63
N SER A 220 11.92 11.88 17.45
CA SER A 220 10.81 11.82 16.49
C SER A 220 9.74 10.79 16.90
N PHE A 221 8.57 10.84 16.26
CA PHE A 221 7.46 9.86 16.39
C PHE A 221 6.90 9.65 17.81
N GLN A 222 7.11 10.61 18.72
CA GLN A 222 6.57 10.50 20.09
C GLN A 222 5.03 10.63 20.10
N PRO A 223 4.31 9.86 20.95
CA PRO A 223 2.86 9.95 21.09
C PRO A 223 2.41 11.38 21.38
N SER A 224 1.37 11.83 20.68
CA SER A 224 1.04 13.26 20.55
C SER A 224 -0.07 13.76 21.48
N GLY A 225 -0.50 12.96 22.45
CA GLY A 225 -1.56 13.31 23.39
C GLY A 225 -1.05 13.80 24.76
N GLU A 226 -1.82 14.68 25.40
CA GLU A 226 -1.60 15.08 26.81
C GLU A 226 -1.92 13.92 27.77
N ASN A 227 -2.86 13.04 27.38
CA ASN A 227 -3.11 11.77 28.06
C ASN A 227 -2.06 10.74 27.63
N SER A 228 -1.31 10.21 28.59
CA SER A 228 -0.38 9.09 28.36
C SER A 228 -1.12 7.86 27.82
N LEU A 229 -0.56 7.23 26.78
CA LEU A 229 -1.09 5.96 26.25
C LEU A 229 -1.26 4.92 27.38
N PRO A 230 -2.38 4.19 27.40
CA PRO A 230 -2.72 3.32 28.52
C PRO A 230 -1.80 2.08 28.60
N LEU A 231 -1.46 1.69 29.82
CA LEU A 231 -0.88 0.39 30.15
C LEU A 231 -1.98 -0.47 30.80
N PHE A 232 -2.14 -1.71 30.34
CA PHE A 232 -3.09 -2.67 30.91
C PHE A 232 -2.40 -3.68 31.85
N ASN A 233 -1.07 -3.72 31.88
CA ASN A 233 -0.24 -4.48 32.82
C ASN A 233 0.82 -3.55 33.45
N GLU A 234 0.76 -3.36 34.77
CA GLU A 234 1.69 -2.52 35.54
C GLU A 234 3.18 -2.92 35.41
N ASN A 235 3.46 -4.17 35.01
CA ASN A 235 4.82 -4.68 34.80
C ASN A 235 5.36 -4.43 33.37
N SER A 236 4.47 -4.20 32.41
CA SER A 236 4.82 -4.00 31.00
C SER A 236 5.26 -2.55 30.74
N LYS A 237 5.86 -2.33 29.57
CA LYS A 237 6.34 -1.03 29.10
C LYS A 237 5.92 -0.80 27.66
N LEU A 238 5.78 0.48 27.31
CA LEU A 238 5.53 0.91 25.94
C LEU A 238 6.84 0.96 25.16
N TYR A 239 6.83 0.34 23.97
CA TYR A 239 7.94 0.35 23.01
C TYR A 239 7.47 0.97 21.70
N LEU A 240 7.99 2.15 21.36
CA LEU A 240 7.83 2.77 20.04
C LEU A 240 8.75 2.08 19.03
N VAL A 241 8.18 1.62 17.92
CA VAL A 241 8.87 0.90 16.84
C VAL A 241 8.45 1.49 15.49
N ARG A 242 9.39 1.74 14.58
CA ARG A 242 9.14 2.37 13.27
C ARG A 242 9.99 1.73 12.16
N ALA A 243 9.41 1.54 10.98
CA ALA A 243 10.11 1.08 9.78
C ALA A 243 9.46 1.64 8.50
N ALA A 244 10.19 1.61 7.39
CA ALA A 244 9.67 1.99 6.08
C ALA A 244 10.19 1.10 4.94
N LEU A 245 9.42 1.06 3.86
CA LEU A 245 9.67 0.34 2.63
C LEU A 245 9.57 1.32 1.46
N ALA A 246 10.66 2.06 1.22
CA ALA A 246 10.80 2.98 0.09
C ALA A 246 10.63 2.31 -1.28
N ASN A 247 11.00 1.03 -1.34
CA ASN A 247 10.95 0.18 -2.52
C ASN A 247 9.58 -0.49 -2.75
N GLU A 248 8.54 -0.13 -1.99
CA GLU A 248 7.21 -0.72 -2.12
C GLU A 248 6.39 0.02 -3.19
N PRO A 249 5.99 -0.63 -4.29
CA PRO A 249 5.08 -0.02 -5.26
C PRO A 249 3.68 0.09 -4.66
N ILE A 250 3.07 1.27 -4.79
CA ILE A 250 1.69 1.50 -4.38
C ILE A 250 0.79 1.25 -5.60
N CYS A 251 -0.13 0.30 -5.47
CA CYS A 251 -0.92 -0.25 -6.55
C CYS A 251 -2.43 -0.05 -6.33
N THR A 252 -3.21 -0.19 -7.42
CA THR A 252 -4.67 0.01 -7.41
C THR A 252 -5.43 -0.79 -6.36
N GLU A 253 -4.92 -1.97 -6.04
CA GLU A 253 -5.42 -2.91 -5.07
C GLU A 253 -5.28 -2.40 -3.63
N ASN A 254 -4.31 -1.55 -3.28
CA ASN A 254 -4.11 -1.08 -1.90
C ASN A 254 -5.26 -0.20 -1.37
N LEU A 255 -6.02 0.47 -2.25
CA LEU A 255 -7.25 1.21 -1.86
C LEU A 255 -8.40 0.26 -1.46
N THR A 256 -8.41 -0.99 -1.95
CA THR A 256 -9.50 -1.93 -1.68
C THR A 256 -9.54 -2.39 -0.20
N PRO A 257 -8.41 -2.67 0.47
CA PRO A 257 -8.32 -2.82 1.93
C PRO A 257 -8.88 -1.63 2.71
N PHE A 258 -8.47 -0.39 2.41
CA PHE A 258 -8.97 0.84 3.06
C PHE A 258 -10.50 0.92 2.97
N LEU A 259 -11.05 0.87 1.75
CA LEU A 259 -12.49 0.83 1.54
C LEU A 259 -13.20 -0.33 2.25
N LYS A 260 -12.56 -1.48 2.50
CA LYS A 260 -13.15 -2.59 3.26
C LYS A 260 -13.22 -2.36 4.77
N LEU A 261 -12.45 -1.42 5.32
CA LEU A 261 -12.54 -1.01 6.72
C LEU A 261 -13.77 -0.13 6.96
N LEU A 262 -14.10 0.72 5.99
CA LEU A 262 -15.27 1.62 6.07
C LEU A 262 -16.60 0.82 6.12
N PRO A 263 -17.55 1.17 7.01
CA PRO A 263 -18.82 0.45 7.17
C PRO A 263 -19.62 0.29 5.87
N THR A 264 -19.68 1.34 5.04
CA THR A 264 -20.42 1.38 3.77
C THR A 264 -19.67 0.76 2.60
N LYS A 265 -18.39 0.39 2.76
CA LYS A 265 -17.53 -0.23 1.74
C LYS A 265 -17.47 0.52 0.40
N GLY A 266 -17.48 1.85 0.46
CA GLY A 266 -17.53 2.73 -0.70
C GLY A 266 -18.82 2.63 -1.52
N LYS A 267 -19.97 2.31 -0.89
CA LYS A 267 -21.28 2.17 -1.56
C LYS A 267 -22.28 3.29 -1.28
N SER A 268 -22.06 4.10 -0.25
CA SER A 268 -22.80 5.35 -0.02
C SER A 268 -21.88 6.40 0.60
N GLY A 269 -22.33 7.66 0.66
CA GLY A 269 -21.54 8.78 1.18
C GLY A 269 -20.39 9.19 0.27
N VAL A 270 -19.48 10.03 0.76
CA VAL A 270 -18.33 10.56 0.01
C VAL A 270 -17.37 9.45 -0.44
N ALA A 271 -17.31 8.34 0.32
CA ALA A 271 -16.54 7.15 -0.03
C ALA A 271 -16.96 6.51 -1.39
N SER A 272 -18.15 6.82 -1.91
CA SER A 272 -18.60 6.32 -3.21
C SER A 272 -17.82 6.91 -4.41
N LEU A 273 -17.22 8.10 -4.24
CA LEU A 273 -16.35 8.74 -5.25
C LEU A 273 -15.01 8.01 -5.42
N LEU A 274 -14.56 7.26 -4.41
CA LEU A 274 -13.23 6.65 -4.40
C LEU A 274 -13.13 5.50 -5.42
N ASP A 275 -12.25 5.70 -6.41
CA ASP A 275 -11.92 4.75 -7.46
C ASP A 275 -10.39 4.63 -7.58
N GLY A 276 -9.87 3.40 -7.65
CA GLY A 276 -8.43 3.16 -7.70
C GLY A 276 -7.75 3.85 -8.88
N HIS A 277 -8.34 3.82 -10.07
CA HIS A 277 -7.74 4.45 -11.24
C HIS A 277 -7.72 5.98 -11.13
N LYS A 278 -8.60 6.59 -10.33
CA LYS A 278 -8.60 8.04 -10.08
C LYS A 278 -7.65 8.43 -8.95
N VAL A 279 -7.58 7.64 -7.88
CA VAL A 279 -6.67 7.90 -6.75
C VAL A 279 -5.20 7.76 -7.18
N PHE A 280 -4.83 6.68 -7.88
CA PHE A 280 -3.44 6.39 -8.20
C PHE A 280 -2.91 7.03 -9.50
N ASP A 281 -3.76 7.69 -10.29
CA ASP A 281 -3.38 8.53 -11.45
C ASP A 281 -3.24 10.04 -11.07
N SER A 282 -3.30 10.34 -9.77
CA SER A 282 -3.01 11.66 -9.20
C SER A 282 -1.51 11.99 -9.22
N HIS A 283 -1.16 13.27 -9.17
CA HIS A 283 0.24 13.72 -9.15
C HIS A 283 0.92 13.49 -7.78
N TRP A 284 0.14 13.45 -6.72
CA TRP A 284 0.52 13.06 -5.36
C TRP A 284 -0.69 12.46 -4.67
N HIS A 285 -0.49 11.43 -3.86
CA HIS A 285 -1.53 10.90 -2.97
C HIS A 285 -0.94 10.33 -1.69
N SER A 286 -1.73 10.36 -0.62
CA SER A 286 -1.46 9.73 0.67
C SER A 286 -2.68 8.96 1.16
N LEU A 287 -2.52 7.66 1.42
CA LEU A 287 -3.49 6.88 2.19
C LEU A 287 -2.93 6.72 3.60
N SER A 288 -3.70 7.10 4.61
CA SER A 288 -3.26 7.05 6.01
C SER A 288 -4.29 6.38 6.90
N ILE A 289 -3.84 5.56 7.84
CA ILE A 289 -4.66 5.03 8.94
C ILE A 289 -3.90 5.31 10.23
N ASP A 290 -4.59 5.95 11.18
CA ASP A 290 -4.15 6.13 12.56
C ASP A 290 -5.14 5.43 13.48
N ILE A 291 -4.64 4.65 14.43
CA ILE A 291 -5.46 3.98 15.45
C ILE A 291 -4.86 4.22 16.82
N GLU A 292 -5.65 4.74 17.74
CA GLU A 292 -5.26 5.02 19.12
C GLU A 292 -6.19 4.34 20.11
N THR A 293 -5.62 3.72 21.14
CA THR A 293 -6.37 3.29 22.34
C THR A 293 -6.52 4.50 23.26
N ARG A 294 -7.73 5.05 23.35
CA ARG A 294 -8.05 6.12 24.31
C ARG A 294 -8.90 5.53 25.43
N CYS A 295 -8.68 5.97 26.67
CA CYS A 295 -9.40 5.49 27.84
C CYS A 295 -9.94 6.68 28.64
N ASP A 296 -11.22 6.57 28.99
CA ASP A 296 -11.82 7.33 30.09
C ASP A 296 -11.56 6.56 31.41
N ASP A 297 -11.90 7.13 32.57
CA ASP A 297 -11.63 6.57 33.91
C ASP A 297 -12.14 5.12 34.14
N THR A 298 -13.06 4.63 33.30
CA THR A 298 -13.72 3.32 33.45
C THR A 298 -13.77 2.45 32.21
N SER A 299 -13.52 2.98 31.00
CA SER A 299 -13.58 2.19 29.77
C SER A 299 -12.64 2.72 28.69
N CYS A 300 -12.14 1.81 27.85
CA CYS A 300 -11.23 2.12 26.75
C CYS A 300 -11.88 1.81 25.40
N LYS A 301 -11.53 2.58 24.36
CA LYS A 301 -12.01 2.45 22.98
C LYS A 301 -10.85 2.63 22.01
N TYR A 302 -10.93 1.96 20.86
CA TYR A 302 -10.10 2.29 19.71
C TYR A 302 -10.77 3.43 18.93
N HIS A 303 -10.02 4.50 18.68
CA HIS A 303 -10.38 5.51 17.70
C HIS A 303 -9.52 5.28 16.46
N MET A 304 -10.16 5.14 15.30
CA MET A 304 -9.51 5.05 14.00
C MET A 304 -9.84 6.31 13.18
N GLU A 305 -8.80 6.94 12.65
CA GLU A 305 -8.89 8.01 11.67
C GLU A 305 -8.24 7.51 10.36
N GLU A 306 -9.04 7.41 9.30
CA GLU A 306 -8.59 7.03 7.96
C GLU A 306 -8.67 8.25 7.04
N PHE A 307 -7.58 8.53 6.31
CA PHE A 307 -7.53 9.58 5.30
C PHE A 307 -7.13 9.01 3.94
N VAL A 308 -7.79 9.51 2.89
CA VAL A 308 -7.40 9.31 1.50
C VAL A 308 -7.25 10.69 0.87
N GLU A 309 -6.01 11.11 0.64
CA GLU A 309 -5.67 12.44 0.12
C GLU A 309 -5.04 12.32 -1.27
N MET A 310 -5.40 13.22 -2.20
CA MET A 310 -4.92 13.19 -3.58
C MET A 310 -4.90 14.58 -4.21
N VAL A 311 -3.86 14.89 -4.98
CA VAL A 311 -3.73 16.11 -5.78
C VAL A 311 -3.88 15.79 -7.26
N VAL A 312 -4.98 16.26 -7.84
CA VAL A 312 -5.39 16.01 -9.23
C VAL A 312 -5.07 17.23 -10.08
N HIS A 313 -4.46 17.03 -11.26
CA HIS A 313 -4.43 18.09 -12.28
C HIS A 313 -5.75 18.07 -13.05
N VAL A 314 -6.61 19.07 -12.81
CA VAL A 314 -8.01 19.09 -13.25
C VAL A 314 -8.15 18.91 -14.78
N PRO A 315 -7.40 19.63 -15.63
CA PRO A 315 -7.46 19.45 -17.09
C PRO A 315 -7.13 18.02 -17.51
N ASN A 316 -6.01 17.46 -17.04
CA ASN A 316 -5.59 16.10 -17.41
C ASN A 316 -6.62 15.04 -17.00
N ALA A 317 -7.27 15.21 -15.84
CA ALA A 317 -8.27 14.29 -15.33
C ALA A 317 -9.61 14.35 -16.10
N LEU A 318 -9.98 15.53 -16.60
CA LEU A 318 -11.14 15.72 -17.49
C LEU A 318 -10.83 15.21 -18.90
N ASP A 319 -9.69 15.59 -19.47
CA ASP A 319 -9.25 15.14 -20.80
C ASP A 319 -9.16 13.61 -20.88
N ARG A 320 -8.66 12.95 -19.84
CA ARG A 320 -8.64 11.48 -19.74
C ARG A 320 -10.04 10.87 -19.53
N ALA A 321 -10.99 11.59 -18.95
CA ALA A 321 -12.37 11.12 -18.80
C ALA A 321 -13.13 11.19 -20.12
N GLU A 322 -12.92 12.23 -20.92
CA GLU A 322 -13.55 12.42 -22.24
C GLU A 322 -12.83 11.66 -23.36
N LYS A 323 -11.50 11.58 -23.31
CA LYS A 323 -10.62 10.95 -24.32
C LYS A 323 -9.74 9.86 -23.66
N PRO A 324 -10.30 8.71 -23.18
CA PRO A 324 -9.54 7.68 -22.43
C PRO A 324 -8.38 7.01 -23.17
N ILE A 325 -8.39 7.07 -24.51
CA ILE A 325 -7.22 6.81 -25.34
C ILE A 325 -6.72 8.18 -25.79
N PRO A 326 -5.53 8.64 -25.35
CA PRO A 326 -4.98 9.92 -25.78
C PRO A 326 -4.90 10.01 -27.31
N LYS A 327 -5.62 10.98 -27.85
CA LYS A 327 -5.55 11.39 -29.26
C LYS A 327 -4.92 12.79 -29.32
N PRO A 328 -4.26 13.15 -30.43
CA PRO A 328 -3.95 14.53 -30.72
C PRO A 328 -5.22 15.40 -30.61
N VAL A 329 -5.05 16.60 -30.10
CA VAL A 329 -6.06 17.66 -30.08
C VAL A 329 -6.30 18.10 -31.53
N GLU A 330 -7.56 18.31 -31.91
CA GLU A 330 -7.92 18.71 -33.28
C GLU A 330 -7.41 20.14 -33.57
N GLU A 331 -7.13 20.47 -34.83
CA GLU A 331 -6.50 21.76 -35.24
C GLU A 331 -7.17 23.00 -34.61
N HIS A 332 -8.50 23.01 -34.56
CA HIS A 332 -9.31 24.10 -34.02
C HIS A 332 -9.43 24.14 -32.48
N GLU A 333 -8.99 23.08 -31.78
CA GLU A 333 -8.88 23.01 -30.32
C GLU A 333 -7.45 23.44 -29.85
N LEU A 334 -6.48 23.62 -30.75
CA LEU A 334 -5.10 23.98 -30.41
C LEU A 334 -4.99 25.43 -29.92
N ARG A 335 -4.52 25.61 -28.68
CA ARG A 335 -4.33 26.93 -28.06
C ARG A 335 -2.95 27.51 -28.43
N CYS A 336 -2.85 28.01 -29.65
CA CYS A 336 -1.64 28.57 -30.25
C CYS A 336 -1.42 30.07 -29.96
N ASP A 337 -0.16 30.49 -29.84
CA ASP A 337 0.26 31.89 -29.75
C ASP A 337 0.48 32.49 -31.15
N GLU A 338 -0.57 33.08 -31.71
CA GLU A 338 -0.57 33.73 -33.04
C GLU A 338 0.47 34.85 -33.19
N SER A 339 1.03 35.39 -32.09
CA SER A 339 2.06 36.44 -32.16
C SER A 339 3.44 35.92 -32.59
N LYS A 340 3.64 34.61 -32.57
CA LYS A 340 4.90 33.93 -32.93
C LYS A 340 4.78 33.22 -34.28
N PRO A 341 5.90 32.88 -34.94
CA PRO A 341 5.89 32.05 -36.13
C PRO A 341 5.17 30.72 -35.87
N HIS A 342 4.22 30.40 -36.72
CA HIS A 342 3.43 29.16 -36.70
C HIS A 342 3.12 28.75 -38.14
N ASP A 343 2.84 27.46 -38.35
CA ASP A 343 2.26 26.93 -39.59
C ASP A 343 1.09 25.99 -39.30
N VAL A 344 0.75 25.10 -40.23
CA VAL A 344 -0.40 24.18 -40.15
C VAL A 344 -0.13 22.96 -39.24
N PHE A 345 1.13 22.75 -38.83
CA PHE A 345 1.56 21.60 -38.02
C PHE A 345 2.34 21.99 -36.76
N GLU A 346 3.02 23.14 -36.77
CA GLU A 346 3.80 23.64 -35.64
C GLU A 346 3.31 25.02 -35.17
N CYS A 347 2.97 25.14 -33.88
CA CYS A 347 2.69 26.43 -33.24
C CYS A 347 3.29 26.49 -31.84
N PHE A 348 3.54 27.70 -31.33
CA PHE A 348 3.94 27.88 -29.94
C PHE A 348 2.71 27.77 -29.03
N PRO A 349 2.69 26.86 -28.03
CA PRO A 349 1.54 26.71 -27.14
C PRO A 349 1.39 27.91 -26.19
N LEU A 350 0.15 28.34 -25.98
CA LEU A 350 -0.22 29.26 -24.91
C LEU A 350 -0.22 28.54 -23.56
N PRO A 351 0.06 29.26 -22.44
CA PRO A 351 -0.21 28.75 -21.09
C PRO A 351 -1.66 28.27 -20.95
N GLU A 352 -1.89 27.29 -20.07
CA GLU A 352 -3.22 26.69 -19.88
C GLU A 352 -4.31 27.71 -19.53
N SER A 353 -5.58 27.35 -19.78
CA SER A 353 -6.70 28.21 -19.39
C SER A 353 -6.81 28.33 -17.88
N THR A 354 -6.87 29.57 -17.40
CA THR A 354 -7.19 29.94 -16.01
C THR A 354 -8.70 30.01 -15.76
N ASP A 355 -9.48 30.23 -16.82
CA ASP A 355 -10.95 30.13 -16.79
C ASP A 355 -11.36 28.66 -16.92
N ARG A 356 -12.11 28.14 -15.93
CA ARG A 356 -12.46 26.73 -15.75
C ARG A 356 -13.77 26.54 -15.00
N GLU A 357 -14.60 25.63 -15.50
CA GLU A 357 -15.72 25.01 -14.77
C GLU A 357 -15.61 23.48 -14.82
N PHE A 358 -16.04 22.79 -13.76
CA PHE A 358 -16.11 21.33 -13.73
C PHE A 358 -17.12 20.80 -12.70
N GLU A 359 -17.54 19.56 -12.90
CA GLU A 359 -18.36 18.78 -11.99
C GLU A 359 -17.51 17.66 -11.38
N LEU A 360 -17.67 17.39 -10.09
CA LEU A 360 -16.89 16.39 -9.35
C LEU A 360 -17.10 14.99 -9.95
N SER A 361 -18.31 14.70 -10.44
CA SER A 361 -18.60 13.46 -11.17
C SER A 361 -17.82 13.26 -12.47
N LYS A 362 -17.37 14.33 -13.14
CA LYS A 362 -16.48 14.22 -14.32
C LYS A 362 -15.05 13.88 -13.90
N LEU A 363 -14.57 14.48 -12.82
CA LEU A 363 -13.24 14.18 -12.26
C LEU A 363 -13.14 12.76 -11.73
N PHE A 364 -14.09 12.32 -10.91
CA PHE A 364 -14.06 11.00 -10.25
C PHE A 364 -14.77 9.89 -11.04
N GLY A 365 -15.54 10.23 -12.08
CA GLY A 365 -16.33 9.28 -12.88
C GLY A 365 -17.58 8.73 -12.18
N ARG A 366 -17.96 9.29 -11.02
CA ARG A 366 -19.05 8.82 -10.16
C ARG A 366 -19.71 9.99 -9.41
N TYR A 367 -20.98 9.85 -9.08
CA TYR A 367 -21.71 10.77 -8.20
C TYR A 367 -21.56 10.38 -6.73
N ILE A 368 -21.84 11.30 -5.81
CA ILE A 368 -22.00 10.99 -4.38
C ILE A 368 -23.33 10.25 -4.21
N LEU A 369 -23.25 9.01 -3.74
CA LEU A 369 -24.39 8.11 -3.58
C LEU A 369 -25.06 8.31 -2.20
N GLY A 370 -25.88 9.36 -2.10
CA GLY A 370 -26.62 9.69 -0.88
C GLY A 370 -25.73 9.96 0.34
N THR A 371 -26.34 9.96 1.53
CA THR A 371 -25.61 10.03 2.80
C THR A 371 -25.02 8.67 3.23
N ASN A 372 -24.17 8.67 4.25
CA ASN A 372 -23.81 7.48 5.00
C ASN A 372 -25.05 6.77 5.58
N LEU A 373 -25.22 5.48 5.30
CA LEU A 373 -26.40 4.70 5.74
C LEU A 373 -26.28 4.12 7.16
N VAL A 374 -25.37 4.65 7.98
CA VAL A 374 -24.91 4.02 9.23
C VAL A 374 -24.98 4.97 10.43
N SER A 375 -24.51 6.21 10.30
CA SER A 375 -24.62 7.20 11.40
C SER A 375 -25.78 8.16 11.18
N ARG A 376 -26.09 8.97 12.19
CA ARG A 376 -26.95 10.15 12.07
C ARG A 376 -26.18 11.41 11.66
N SER A 377 -24.85 11.41 11.72
CA SER A 377 -24.01 12.48 11.19
C SER A 377 -24.11 12.47 9.65
N PRO A 378 -24.68 13.49 8.99
CA PRO A 378 -24.78 13.49 7.53
C PRO A 378 -23.39 13.57 6.90
N SER A 379 -23.20 12.94 5.74
CA SER A 379 -21.98 13.07 4.95
C SER A 379 -21.68 14.55 4.64
N ARG A 380 -20.48 15.04 4.95
CA ARG A 380 -20.12 16.46 4.79
C ARG A 380 -19.15 16.69 3.62
N VAL A 381 -19.49 17.61 2.73
CA VAL A 381 -18.60 18.06 1.64
C VAL A 381 -18.30 19.54 1.83
N CYS A 382 -17.05 19.95 1.87
CA CYS A 382 -16.63 21.35 1.99
C CYS A 382 -15.67 21.74 0.87
N ALA A 383 -15.78 22.98 0.38
CA ALA A 383 -14.88 23.53 -0.64
C ALA A 383 -14.13 24.77 -0.11
N GLU A 384 -12.84 24.61 0.17
CA GLU A 384 -11.93 25.68 0.62
C GLU A 384 -11.46 26.52 -0.58
N VAL A 385 -12.36 27.38 -1.08
CA VAL A 385 -12.17 28.12 -2.34
C VAL A 385 -11.84 29.60 -2.14
N GLY A 386 -11.16 30.20 -3.12
CA GLY A 386 -10.86 31.64 -3.13
C GLY A 386 -12.07 32.50 -3.52
N PRO A 387 -12.03 33.84 -3.35
CA PRO A 387 -13.19 34.72 -3.55
C PRO A 387 -13.67 34.82 -5.02
N ASN A 388 -12.86 34.37 -5.99
CA ASN A 388 -13.24 34.30 -7.41
C ASN A 388 -13.88 32.97 -7.82
N TRP A 389 -13.96 32.00 -6.91
CA TRP A 389 -14.53 30.68 -7.16
C TRP A 389 -15.97 30.60 -6.64
N SER A 390 -16.84 29.93 -7.39
CA SER A 390 -18.15 29.47 -6.92
C SER A 390 -18.13 27.96 -6.71
N ALA A 391 -18.65 27.51 -5.56
CA ALA A 391 -18.90 26.11 -5.25
C ALA A 391 -20.40 25.91 -5.04
N LEU A 392 -21.00 24.95 -5.77
CA LEU A 392 -22.44 24.69 -5.74
C LEU A 392 -22.69 23.18 -5.66
N VAL A 393 -23.44 22.72 -4.66
CA VAL A 393 -23.95 21.34 -4.66
C VAL A 393 -25.12 21.23 -5.60
N LYS A 394 -25.06 20.24 -6.49
CA LYS A 394 -26.09 19.88 -7.45
C LYS A 394 -26.82 18.65 -6.93
N VAL A 395 -28.14 18.77 -6.77
CA VAL A 395 -29.03 17.63 -6.47
C VAL A 395 -30.05 17.56 -7.60
N GLY A 396 -30.05 16.45 -8.35
CA GLY A 396 -30.77 16.33 -9.62
C GLY A 396 -30.39 17.43 -10.63
N ASN A 397 -31.35 18.31 -10.92
CA ASN A 397 -31.19 19.45 -11.84
C ASN A 397 -31.12 20.81 -11.11
N THR A 398 -31.03 20.82 -9.77
CA THR A 398 -31.04 22.03 -8.94
C THR A 398 -29.71 22.25 -8.25
N TYR A 399 -29.22 23.49 -8.27
CA TYR A 399 -27.98 23.91 -7.62
C TYR A 399 -28.28 24.67 -6.31
N PHE A 400 -27.46 24.43 -5.30
CA PHE A 400 -27.57 25.03 -3.96
C PHE A 400 -26.20 25.57 -3.54
N SER A 401 -26.21 26.73 -2.86
CA SER A 401 -25.05 27.40 -2.28
C SER A 401 -25.20 27.53 -0.77
N THR A 402 -24.09 27.50 -0.04
CA THR A 402 -24.02 27.83 1.39
C THR A 402 -22.98 28.92 1.64
N ASP A 403 -23.17 29.73 2.68
CA ASP A 403 -22.31 30.88 2.98
C ASP A 403 -20.86 30.47 3.37
N ASP A 404 -20.66 29.22 3.79
CA ASP A 404 -19.38 28.63 4.19
C ASP A 404 -18.79 27.64 3.18
N ASN A 405 -19.47 27.42 2.04
CA ASN A 405 -19.18 26.37 1.05
C ASN A 405 -19.06 24.95 1.65
N CYS A 406 -19.66 24.70 2.82
CA CYS A 406 -19.86 23.36 3.37
C CYS A 406 -21.32 22.91 3.18
N PHE A 407 -21.49 21.64 2.85
CA PHE A 407 -22.76 21.05 2.46
C PHE A 407 -22.96 19.72 3.21
N GLU A 408 -24.16 19.53 3.76
CA GLU A 408 -24.59 18.27 4.36
C GLU A 408 -25.43 17.50 3.34
N ILE A 409 -24.90 16.39 2.83
CA ILE A 409 -25.59 15.48 1.90
C ILE A 409 -26.72 14.79 2.65
N LYS A 410 -27.94 14.77 2.10
CA LYS A 410 -29.14 14.29 2.81
C LYS A 410 -30.06 13.48 1.89
N GLY A 411 -30.53 12.35 2.40
CA GLY A 411 -31.34 11.39 1.66
C GLY A 411 -30.54 10.57 0.64
N ASP A 412 -31.28 9.87 -0.22
CA ASP A 412 -30.74 8.85 -1.14
C ASP A 412 -30.53 9.35 -2.58
N GLU A 413 -30.71 10.65 -2.83
CA GLU A 413 -30.55 11.24 -4.16
C GLU A 413 -29.07 11.33 -4.58
N LEU A 414 -28.83 11.36 -5.90
CA LEU A 414 -27.50 11.56 -6.45
C LEU A 414 -27.08 13.02 -6.26
N HIS A 415 -25.99 13.22 -5.52
CA HIS A 415 -25.39 14.54 -5.29
C HIS A 415 -24.09 14.68 -6.11
N ASP A 416 -23.82 15.90 -6.55
CA ASP A 416 -22.59 16.30 -7.23
C ASP A 416 -22.13 17.67 -6.71
N LEU A 417 -20.86 18.04 -6.96
CA LEU A 417 -20.37 19.39 -6.69
C LEU A 417 -19.88 20.03 -7.99
N TYR A 418 -20.41 21.20 -8.31
CA TYR A 418 -19.96 22.06 -9.39
C TYR A 418 -19.02 23.13 -8.84
N LEU A 419 -17.87 23.30 -9.50
CA LEU A 419 -16.85 24.30 -9.17
C LEU A 419 -16.53 25.12 -10.42
N GLN A 420 -16.51 26.45 -10.30
CA GLN A 420 -16.23 27.37 -11.40
C GLN A 420 -15.36 28.54 -10.92
N THR A 421 -14.43 28.98 -11.76
CA THR A 421 -13.62 30.20 -11.58
C THR A 421 -13.20 30.77 -12.94
N SER A 422 -13.03 32.09 -13.03
CA SER A 422 -12.38 32.74 -14.17
C SER A 422 -10.84 32.82 -14.05
N ASP A 423 -10.30 32.54 -12.86
CA ASP A 423 -8.85 32.49 -12.62
C ASP A 423 -8.46 31.43 -11.57
N THR A 424 -7.93 30.30 -12.02
CA THR A 424 -7.37 29.22 -11.18
C THR A 424 -6.07 29.58 -10.47
N ALA A 425 -5.48 30.77 -10.70
CA ALA A 425 -4.40 31.28 -9.84
C ALA A 425 -4.93 31.93 -8.55
N GLN A 426 -6.20 32.37 -8.52
CA GLN A 426 -6.82 33.03 -7.35
C GLN A 426 -7.41 32.00 -6.38
N VAL A 427 -6.55 31.23 -5.72
CA VAL A 427 -6.94 30.22 -4.73
C VAL A 427 -7.03 30.78 -3.31
N ALA A 428 -7.56 29.99 -2.38
CA ALA A 428 -7.47 30.29 -0.95
C ALA A 428 -5.99 30.29 -0.49
N SER A 429 -5.58 31.30 0.28
CA SER A 429 -4.20 31.48 0.74
C SER A 429 -3.66 30.21 1.41
N SER A 430 -2.57 29.66 0.90
CA SER A 430 -1.87 28.57 1.58
C SER A 430 -1.04 29.09 2.75
N GLU A 431 -0.78 28.23 3.72
CA GLU A 431 0.06 28.55 4.86
C GLU A 431 1.54 28.38 4.49
N ASP A 432 2.37 29.33 4.91
CA ASP A 432 3.81 29.33 4.63
C ASP A 432 4.49 28.09 5.25
N VAL A 433 5.39 27.47 4.48
CA VAL A 433 6.14 26.29 4.93
C VAL A 433 7.20 26.72 5.96
N PRO A 434 7.24 26.13 7.17
CA PRO A 434 8.17 26.58 8.21
C PRO A 434 9.64 26.31 7.88
N ILE A 435 9.94 25.28 7.08
CA ILE A 435 11.30 24.99 6.61
C ILE A 435 11.28 24.18 5.31
N TYR A 436 12.18 24.49 4.38
CA TYR A 436 12.45 23.64 3.22
C TYR A 436 13.67 22.76 3.50
N VAL A 437 13.52 21.44 3.34
CA VAL A 437 14.61 20.46 3.48
C VAL A 437 14.70 19.58 2.25
N SER A 438 15.86 19.52 1.61
CA SER A 438 16.14 18.66 0.46
C SER A 438 17.36 17.78 0.73
N ARG A 439 17.39 16.58 0.13
CA ARG A 439 18.37 15.53 0.43
C ARG A 439 18.87 14.92 -0.87
N SER A 440 20.18 14.66 -0.95
CA SER A 440 20.84 14.29 -2.20
C SER A 440 22.05 13.37 -1.98
N LEU A 441 22.31 12.47 -2.93
CA LEU A 441 23.55 11.70 -3.00
C LEU A 441 24.63 12.49 -3.74
N THR A 442 25.88 12.28 -3.33
CA THR A 442 27.09 12.96 -3.84
C THR A 442 28.25 11.97 -3.95
N GLY A 443 29.31 12.39 -4.65
CA GLY A 443 30.47 11.54 -4.95
C GLY A 443 30.34 10.81 -6.29
N TYR A 444 31.33 9.96 -6.58
CA TYR A 444 31.41 9.15 -7.80
C TYR A 444 32.01 7.78 -7.45
N GLY A 445 31.59 6.72 -8.16
CA GLY A 445 32.09 5.36 -7.95
C GLY A 445 31.07 4.38 -7.37
N GLN A 446 31.55 3.18 -7.06
CA GLN A 446 30.76 2.05 -6.51
C GLN A 446 31.31 1.52 -5.19
N ASP A 447 32.37 2.13 -4.69
CA ASP A 447 33.05 1.92 -3.42
C ASP A 447 32.58 2.94 -2.37
N GLY A 448 32.62 4.23 -2.69
CA GLY A 448 32.23 5.31 -1.77
C GLY A 448 31.01 6.12 -2.24
N GLY A 449 30.62 7.06 -1.39
CA GLY A 449 29.62 8.09 -1.66
C GLY A 449 29.60 9.14 -0.55
N GLY A 450 28.67 10.09 -0.66
CA GLY A 450 28.32 11.00 0.42
C GLY A 450 26.85 11.41 0.34
N LEU A 451 26.29 11.78 1.48
CA LEU A 451 24.98 12.43 1.56
C LEU A 451 25.19 13.94 1.73
N ARG A 452 24.31 14.72 1.12
CA ARG A 452 24.17 16.16 1.35
C ARG A 452 22.70 16.52 1.55
N THR A 453 22.37 17.04 2.73
CA THR A 453 21.03 17.50 3.11
C THR A 453 21.06 19.01 3.31
N VAL A 454 20.25 19.74 2.57
CA VAL A 454 20.15 21.21 2.60
C VAL A 454 18.94 21.61 3.42
N PHE A 455 19.13 22.58 4.32
CA PHE A 455 18.10 23.20 5.16
C PHE A 455 18.03 24.69 4.81
N LYS A 456 16.83 25.18 4.51
CA LYS A 456 16.54 26.59 4.16
C LYS A 456 15.35 27.04 5.01
N ASN A 457 15.57 27.96 5.94
CA ASN A 457 14.51 28.57 6.75
C ASN A 457 14.03 29.86 6.08
N PRO A 458 12.80 29.93 5.54
CA PRO A 458 12.25 31.13 4.91
C PRO A 458 11.71 32.15 5.93
N SER A 459 11.65 31.80 7.22
CA SER A 459 10.99 32.60 8.25
C SER A 459 11.95 33.54 8.98
N ASN A 460 11.37 34.56 9.61
CA ASN A 460 12.08 35.50 10.48
C ASN A 460 12.30 34.98 11.91
N GLU A 461 11.97 33.71 12.20
CA GLU A 461 12.16 33.08 13.52
C GLU A 461 13.11 31.87 13.46
N THR A 462 13.68 31.49 14.60
CA THR A 462 14.53 30.29 14.69
C THR A 462 13.66 29.03 14.74
N VAL A 463 13.75 28.21 13.71
CA VAL A 463 13.01 26.94 13.62
C VAL A 463 13.75 25.88 14.45
N SER A 464 13.06 25.26 15.42
CA SER A 464 13.59 24.13 16.18
C SER A 464 12.97 22.84 15.66
N LEU A 465 13.78 21.84 15.31
CA LEU A 465 13.31 20.60 14.69
C LEU A 465 14.14 19.38 15.07
N VAL A 466 13.54 18.20 14.89
CA VAL A 466 14.23 16.90 14.87
C VAL A 466 14.41 16.47 13.43
N TYR A 467 15.64 16.11 13.04
CA TYR A 467 15.94 15.42 11.80
C TYR A 467 16.22 13.94 12.12
N PHE A 468 15.33 13.04 11.70
CA PHE A 468 15.47 11.59 11.84
C PHE A 468 15.90 10.98 10.50
N GLU A 469 16.93 10.15 10.52
CA GLU A 469 17.41 9.41 9.36
C GLU A 469 17.74 7.96 9.71
N SER A 470 17.13 7.04 8.96
CA SER A 470 17.40 5.61 8.98
C SER A 470 18.01 5.24 7.62
N LEU A 471 19.12 4.49 7.64
CA LEU A 471 19.84 4.07 6.44
C LEU A 471 20.13 2.57 6.48
N PRO A 472 19.99 1.85 5.35
CA PRO A 472 20.32 0.43 5.27
C PRO A 472 21.76 0.13 5.72
N TRP A 473 21.97 -1.04 6.29
CA TRP A 473 23.27 -1.46 6.85
C TRP A 473 24.43 -1.44 5.84
N PHE A 474 24.13 -1.46 4.54
CA PHE A 474 25.13 -1.37 3.46
C PHE A 474 25.58 0.07 3.15
N MET A 475 25.01 1.09 3.79
CA MET A 475 25.52 2.47 3.78
C MET A 475 26.25 2.74 5.11
N ARG A 476 27.59 2.66 5.09
CA ARG A 476 28.41 2.77 6.29
C ARG A 476 28.85 4.22 6.52
N LEU A 477 28.16 4.93 7.41
CA LEU A 477 28.39 6.35 7.68
C LEU A 477 29.72 6.65 8.40
N TYR A 478 30.38 7.72 7.96
CA TYR A 478 31.51 8.32 8.67
C TYR A 478 31.11 9.66 9.31
N LEU A 479 30.61 9.64 10.55
CA LEU A 479 30.31 10.88 11.29
C LEU A 479 31.54 11.78 11.49
N SER A 480 32.76 11.22 11.46
CA SER A 480 34.02 11.98 11.44
C SER A 480 34.23 12.84 10.18
N SER A 481 33.42 12.65 9.15
CA SER A 481 33.43 13.45 7.91
C SER A 481 32.32 14.50 7.85
N LEU A 482 31.48 14.59 8.89
CA LEU A 482 30.38 15.54 9.01
C LEU A 482 30.88 16.98 8.91
N LYS A 483 30.31 17.74 7.98
CA LYS A 483 30.61 19.14 7.70
C LYS A 483 29.33 19.93 7.52
N ILE A 484 29.42 21.22 7.82
CA ILE A 484 28.41 22.21 7.46
C ILE A 484 28.97 23.11 6.34
N GLU A 485 28.14 23.35 5.33
CA GLU A 485 28.37 24.30 4.24
C GLU A 485 27.31 25.39 4.38
N SER A 486 27.68 26.64 4.68
CA SER A 486 26.75 27.75 4.82
C SER A 486 27.35 29.04 4.28
N GLU A 487 26.55 29.83 3.58
CA GLU A 487 26.94 31.17 3.11
C GLU A 487 26.98 32.17 4.28
N ASP A 488 26.18 31.92 5.32
CA ASP A 488 26.08 32.70 6.56
C ASP A 488 27.26 32.46 7.54
N GLY A 489 28.15 31.51 7.23
CA GLY A 489 29.33 31.19 8.04
C GLY A 489 29.04 30.37 9.31
N LEU A 490 27.85 29.78 9.43
CA LEU A 490 27.41 28.95 10.57
C LEU A 490 28.36 27.78 10.84
N GLN A 491 28.63 27.49 12.12
CA GLN A 491 29.37 26.32 12.56
C GLN A 491 28.42 25.19 13.01
N LEU A 492 28.99 24.01 13.20
CA LEU A 492 28.21 22.81 13.53
C LEU A 492 27.52 22.92 14.90
N ASP A 493 28.21 23.52 15.87
CA ASP A 493 27.74 23.71 17.24
C ASP A 493 26.65 24.80 17.38
N ASP A 494 26.56 25.72 16.41
CA ASP A 494 25.50 26.75 16.36
C ASP A 494 24.12 26.13 16.02
N VAL A 495 24.15 25.00 15.32
CA VAL A 495 22.97 24.36 14.70
C VAL A 495 22.60 23.05 15.38
N ILE A 496 23.56 22.15 15.63
CA ILE A 496 23.32 20.80 16.16
C ILE A 496 23.35 20.84 17.69
N THR A 497 22.17 20.87 18.32
CA THR A 497 22.06 20.95 19.79
C THR A 497 22.16 19.61 20.51
N ASN A 498 21.81 18.52 19.83
CA ASN A 498 21.95 17.15 20.33
C ASN A 498 22.06 16.16 19.16
N THR A 499 22.74 15.04 19.38
CA THR A 499 22.89 13.94 18.41
C THR A 499 22.62 12.60 19.11
N PHE A 500 21.68 11.83 18.59
CA PHE A 500 21.57 10.40 18.87
C PHE A 500 22.09 9.61 17.65
N TYR A 501 22.95 8.62 17.89
CA TYR A 501 23.51 7.80 16.84
C TYR A 501 23.63 6.34 17.27
N LEU A 502 23.15 5.45 16.41
CA LEU A 502 23.25 4.01 16.55
C LEU A 502 23.76 3.43 15.22
N PRO A 503 25.03 2.97 15.13
CA PRO A 503 25.61 2.51 13.87
C PRO A 503 24.91 1.24 13.33
N ALA A 504 24.93 1.05 12.02
CA ALA A 504 24.51 -0.21 11.41
C ALA A 504 25.24 -1.44 11.96
N ILE A 505 24.58 -2.60 11.83
CA ILE A 505 25.20 -3.91 11.93
C ILE A 505 24.78 -4.71 10.70
N ASP A 506 25.74 -5.20 9.93
CA ASP A 506 25.54 -5.96 8.69
C ASP A 506 24.38 -6.97 8.81
N ARG A 507 23.30 -6.74 8.04
CA ARG A 507 22.12 -7.62 7.94
C ARG A 507 21.34 -7.82 9.24
N GLN A 508 21.56 -6.97 10.26
CA GLN A 508 20.90 -7.08 11.56
C GLN A 508 20.26 -5.78 12.03
N ARG A 509 20.81 -4.60 11.68
CA ARG A 509 20.33 -3.30 12.15
C ARG A 509 20.68 -2.18 11.15
N PRO A 510 19.76 -1.26 10.83
CA PRO A 510 20.09 -0.07 10.04
C PRO A 510 21.01 0.87 10.83
N THR A 511 21.61 1.84 10.14
CA THR A 511 22.15 3.03 10.83
C THR A 511 20.97 3.92 11.19
N HIS A 512 20.88 4.34 12.46
CA HIS A 512 19.82 5.21 12.96
C HIS A 512 20.48 6.46 13.56
N LEU A 513 20.07 7.63 13.05
CA LEU A 513 20.66 8.93 13.32
C LEU A 513 19.54 9.93 13.60
N GLU A 514 19.63 10.67 14.71
CA GLU A 514 18.72 11.78 15.00
C GLU A 514 19.52 13.02 15.42
N TYR A 515 19.22 14.17 14.84
CA TYR A 515 19.76 15.47 15.24
C TYR A 515 18.64 16.40 15.72
N ASN A 516 18.84 17.04 16.87
CA ASN A 516 18.00 18.15 17.31
C ASN A 516 18.63 19.45 16.78
N LEU A 517 18.07 19.98 15.71
CA LEU A 517 18.61 21.15 14.99
C LEU A 517 17.88 22.43 15.40
N LYS A 518 18.62 23.53 15.46
CA LYS A 518 18.09 24.89 15.48
C LYS A 518 18.56 25.62 14.23
N VAL A 519 17.62 26.02 13.38
CA VAL A 519 17.90 26.66 12.09
C VAL A 519 17.63 28.17 12.24
N PRO A 520 18.67 29.03 12.16
CA PRO A 520 18.52 30.48 12.31
C PRO A 520 17.56 31.09 11.26
N PRO A 521 16.93 32.23 11.56
CA PRO A 521 16.01 32.91 10.63
C PRO A 521 16.70 33.32 9.33
N ASN A 522 15.98 33.20 8.21
CA ASN A 522 16.46 33.48 6.84
C ASN A 522 17.76 32.75 6.39
N SER A 523 18.27 31.79 7.17
CA SER A 523 19.54 31.11 6.89
C SER A 523 19.41 29.94 5.93
N THR A 524 20.50 29.62 5.24
CA THR A 524 20.64 28.39 4.44
C THR A 524 21.97 27.69 4.72
N PHE A 525 21.90 26.39 4.99
CA PHE A 525 23.09 25.55 5.13
C PHE A 525 22.84 24.14 4.59
N ALA A 526 23.92 23.42 4.30
CA ALA A 526 23.88 21.99 4.02
C ALA A 526 24.76 21.22 5.01
N LEU A 527 24.22 20.13 5.55
CA LEU A 527 25.02 19.12 6.24
C LEU A 527 25.47 18.09 5.21
N SER A 528 26.77 17.77 5.20
CA SER A 528 27.35 16.75 4.33
C SER A 528 28.20 15.75 5.12
N TYR A 529 28.11 14.48 4.74
CA TYR A 529 28.93 13.40 5.31
C TYR A 529 29.16 12.28 4.28
N GLN A 530 30.27 11.56 4.42
CA GLN A 530 30.69 10.47 3.54
C GLN A 530 30.23 9.10 4.06
N PHE A 531 30.06 8.14 3.15
CA PHE A 531 29.74 6.76 3.47
C PHE A 531 30.40 5.77 2.50
N ASP A 532 30.70 4.57 2.99
CA ASP A 532 31.14 3.43 2.18
C ASP A 532 29.94 2.56 1.76
N LYS A 533 30.00 2.02 0.54
CA LYS A 533 29.05 1.06 -0.03
C LYS A 533 29.49 -0.37 0.29
N ALA A 534 28.74 -1.09 1.12
CA ALA A 534 29.07 -2.48 1.45
C ALA A 534 28.68 -3.45 0.33
N LEU A 535 29.51 -4.48 0.10
CA LEU A 535 29.23 -5.52 -0.89
C LEU A 535 28.08 -6.44 -0.43
N LEU A 536 27.04 -6.52 -1.25
CA LEU A 536 25.90 -7.43 -1.11
C LEU A 536 26.21 -8.80 -1.71
N LYS A 537 25.58 -9.86 -1.17
CA LYS A 537 25.58 -11.20 -1.78
C LYS A 537 24.65 -11.22 -2.99
N TYR A 538 24.82 -12.18 -3.90
CA TYR A 538 23.99 -12.30 -5.11
C TYR A 538 22.47 -12.36 -4.81
N ALA A 539 22.08 -12.99 -3.70
CA ALA A 539 20.69 -13.15 -3.26
C ALA A 539 20.15 -11.97 -2.43
N GLU A 540 20.95 -10.92 -2.25
CA GLU A 540 20.57 -9.68 -1.54
C GLU A 540 20.24 -8.54 -2.53
N TYR A 541 20.32 -8.80 -3.85
CA TYR A 541 19.89 -7.88 -4.91
C TYR A 541 18.40 -8.05 -5.26
N PRO A 542 17.68 -6.97 -5.63
CA PRO A 542 16.35 -7.07 -6.20
C PRO A 542 16.37 -7.75 -7.59
N PRO A 543 15.22 -8.23 -8.10
CA PRO A 543 15.14 -8.90 -9.40
C PRO A 543 15.67 -8.08 -10.60
N ASP A 544 15.55 -6.75 -10.55
CA ASP A 544 16.34 -5.84 -11.41
C ASP A 544 17.41 -5.11 -10.58
N ALA A 545 18.58 -5.73 -10.51
CA ALA A 545 19.74 -5.17 -9.83
C ALA A 545 20.29 -3.88 -10.49
N ASN A 546 19.91 -3.58 -11.75
CA ASN A 546 20.40 -2.39 -12.45
C ASN A 546 19.62 -1.12 -12.09
N HIS A 547 18.40 -1.27 -11.57
CA HIS A 547 17.61 -0.14 -11.08
C HIS A 547 18.34 0.59 -9.94
N GLY A 548 18.89 -0.18 -9.00
CA GLY A 548 19.52 0.32 -7.77
C GLY A 548 18.71 -0.05 -6.54
N PHE A 549 18.91 0.69 -5.45
CA PHE A 549 18.26 0.48 -4.16
C PHE A 549 17.63 1.79 -3.68
N ASP A 550 16.31 1.78 -3.46
CA ASP A 550 15.61 2.90 -2.85
C ASP A 550 15.95 3.03 -1.37
N ILE A 551 16.57 4.15 -1.03
CA ILE A 551 16.86 4.57 0.34
C ILE A 551 15.70 5.41 0.83
N GLU A 552 15.20 5.07 2.02
CA GLU A 552 14.06 5.75 2.63
C GLU A 552 14.29 7.25 2.88
N SER A 553 13.19 7.99 2.88
CA SER A 553 13.11 9.40 3.24
C SER A 553 13.65 9.65 4.65
N ALA A 554 14.52 10.64 4.81
CA ALA A 554 14.73 11.25 6.12
C ALA A 554 13.48 12.05 6.52
N VAL A 555 13.12 12.01 7.80
CA VAL A 555 11.91 12.58 8.37
C VAL A 555 12.28 13.84 9.17
N VAL A 556 11.55 14.93 8.97
CA VAL A 556 11.78 16.21 9.63
C VAL A 556 10.55 16.56 10.47
N THR A 557 10.71 16.61 11.78
CA THR A 557 9.66 16.98 12.74
C THR A 557 9.97 18.35 13.32
N VAL A 558 9.31 19.40 12.84
CA VAL A 558 9.40 20.75 13.41
C VAL A 558 8.66 20.79 14.75
N LEU A 559 9.30 21.39 15.75
CA LEU A 559 8.81 21.56 17.11
C LEU A 559 8.38 23.00 17.40
N SER A 560 9.05 23.99 16.79
CA SER A 560 8.68 25.41 16.84
C SER A 560 9.06 26.12 15.53
N PRO A 561 8.30 27.14 15.07
CA PRO A 561 7.16 27.76 15.75
C PRO A 561 5.84 26.97 15.68
N LEU A 562 5.69 26.12 14.66
CA LEU A 562 4.51 25.26 14.44
C LEU A 562 4.94 23.79 14.45
N LYS A 563 4.11 22.89 15.00
CA LYS A 563 4.32 21.44 14.85
C LYS A 563 3.99 21.04 13.41
N TYR A 564 5.01 20.63 12.66
CA TYR A 564 4.92 20.28 11.24
C TYR A 564 5.84 19.11 10.92
N GLU A 565 5.36 18.14 10.15
CA GLU A 565 6.13 16.99 9.69
C GLU A 565 6.30 17.01 8.18
N MET A 566 7.50 16.69 7.70
CA MET A 566 7.73 16.41 6.29
C MET A 566 8.68 15.24 6.11
N ARG A 567 8.52 14.53 5.00
CA ARG A 567 9.48 13.53 4.53
C ARG A 567 10.26 14.12 3.35
N THR A 568 11.58 13.92 3.36
CA THR A 568 12.44 14.24 2.21
C THR A 568 12.22 13.24 1.07
N ALA A 569 12.72 13.54 -0.13
CA ALA A 569 12.70 12.56 -1.22
C ALA A 569 13.48 11.28 -0.85
N THR A 570 13.01 10.13 -1.36
CA THR A 570 13.80 8.89 -1.40
C THR A 570 15.01 9.06 -2.32
N LEU A 571 16.04 8.25 -2.14
CA LEU A 571 17.27 8.31 -2.93
C LEU A 571 17.54 6.98 -3.62
N LEU A 572 17.88 7.01 -4.90
CA LEU A 572 18.24 5.81 -5.65
C LEU A 572 19.75 5.56 -5.57
N LEU A 573 20.17 4.58 -4.76
CA LEU A 573 21.57 4.22 -4.60
C LEU A 573 21.98 3.13 -5.61
N SER A 574 22.92 3.42 -6.49
CA SER A 574 23.60 2.38 -7.28
C SER A 574 24.68 1.68 -6.45
N LEU A 575 24.74 0.35 -6.57
CA LEU A 575 25.76 -0.53 -5.99
C LEU A 575 26.43 -1.35 -7.11
N SER A 576 27.56 -2.00 -6.81
CA SER A 576 28.33 -2.79 -7.77
C SER A 576 27.63 -4.12 -8.13
N THR A 577 26.75 -4.10 -9.12
CA THR A 577 26.03 -5.28 -9.64
C THR A 577 27.00 -6.41 -10.06
N PRO A 578 26.87 -7.64 -9.52
CA PRO A 578 27.66 -8.79 -9.95
C PRO A 578 27.20 -9.34 -11.31
N ASP A 579 28.01 -10.19 -11.94
CA ASP A 579 27.61 -10.89 -13.17
C ASP A 579 26.60 -12.02 -12.86
N PHE A 580 25.32 -11.75 -13.12
CA PHE A 580 24.22 -12.71 -12.97
C PHE A 580 24.16 -13.76 -14.10
N SER A 581 24.93 -13.62 -15.18
CA SER A 581 24.82 -14.50 -16.35
C SER A 581 25.23 -15.95 -16.04
N MET A 582 26.28 -16.16 -15.23
CA MET A 582 26.71 -17.50 -14.85
C MET A 582 25.66 -18.25 -14.02
N PRO A 583 25.11 -17.71 -12.90
CA PRO A 583 23.99 -18.31 -12.19
C PRO A 583 22.77 -18.58 -13.09
N TYR A 584 22.37 -17.61 -13.92
CA TYR A 584 21.21 -17.74 -14.79
C TYR A 584 21.34 -18.87 -15.81
N ASN A 585 22.50 -18.97 -16.47
CA ASN A 585 22.81 -20.05 -17.41
C ASN A 585 22.80 -21.44 -16.73
N VAL A 586 23.29 -21.54 -15.50
CA VAL A 586 23.24 -22.79 -14.71
C VAL A 586 21.80 -23.16 -14.34
N ILE A 587 20.99 -22.19 -13.89
CA ILE A 587 19.59 -22.41 -13.51
C ILE A 587 18.74 -22.81 -14.72
N ILE A 588 18.94 -22.20 -15.90
CA ILE A 588 18.27 -22.63 -17.14
C ILE A 588 18.68 -24.06 -17.51
N LEU A 589 19.97 -24.40 -17.44
CA LEU A 589 20.45 -25.73 -17.80
C LEU A 589 19.88 -26.81 -16.86
N THR A 590 19.91 -26.60 -15.55
CA THR A 590 19.41 -27.57 -14.57
C THR A 590 17.88 -27.69 -14.62
N SER A 591 17.14 -26.59 -14.73
CA SER A 591 15.67 -26.62 -14.88
C SER A 591 15.24 -27.26 -16.20
N THR A 592 15.97 -27.05 -17.30
CA THR A 592 15.71 -27.74 -18.57
C THR A 592 15.94 -29.25 -18.45
N ILE A 593 17.05 -29.67 -17.82
CA ILE A 593 17.35 -31.09 -17.58
C ILE A 593 16.27 -31.73 -16.68
N MET A 594 15.88 -31.06 -15.59
CA MET A 594 14.81 -31.53 -14.69
C MET A 594 13.45 -31.58 -15.39
N GLY A 595 13.11 -30.58 -16.21
CA GLY A 595 11.86 -30.56 -16.98
C GLY A 595 11.79 -31.68 -18.02
N LEU A 596 12.91 -32.02 -18.66
CA LEU A 596 13.01 -33.18 -19.56
C LEU A 596 12.97 -34.51 -18.80
N ALA A 597 13.63 -34.62 -17.65
CA ALA A 597 13.60 -35.83 -16.81
C ALA A 597 12.20 -36.07 -16.22
N PHE A 598 11.61 -35.08 -15.56
CA PHE A 598 10.24 -35.16 -15.04
C PHE A 598 9.25 -35.40 -16.19
N GLY A 599 9.36 -34.64 -17.29
CA GLY A 599 8.50 -34.78 -18.46
C GLY A 599 8.56 -36.19 -19.04
N THR A 600 9.73 -36.80 -19.20
CA THR A 600 9.85 -38.19 -19.70
C THR A 600 9.30 -39.22 -18.71
N ILE A 601 9.59 -39.08 -17.41
CA ILE A 601 9.09 -39.99 -16.37
C ILE A 601 7.55 -39.91 -16.26
N PHE A 602 6.99 -38.70 -16.20
CA PHE A 602 5.55 -38.46 -16.17
C PHE A 602 4.86 -39.01 -17.43
N ASN A 603 5.45 -38.80 -18.61
CA ASN A 603 4.93 -39.41 -19.84
C ASN A 603 4.94 -40.95 -19.78
N LEU A 604 5.96 -41.59 -19.21
CA LEU A 604 6.04 -43.06 -19.07
C LEU A 604 5.03 -43.62 -18.06
N MET A 605 4.71 -42.88 -16.99
CA MET A 605 3.73 -43.30 -15.99
C MET A 605 2.27 -43.08 -16.44
N VAL A 606 2.00 -41.98 -17.15
CA VAL A 606 0.62 -41.54 -17.47
C VAL A 606 0.17 -41.96 -18.87
N LYS A 607 1.07 -42.06 -19.86
CA LYS A 607 0.68 -42.54 -21.19
C LYS A 607 0.60 -44.06 -21.20
N LYS A 608 -0.62 -44.57 -21.43
CA LYS A 608 -0.85 -46.00 -21.72
C LYS A 608 0.04 -46.43 -22.89
N LEU A 609 1.02 -47.31 -22.61
CA LEU A 609 1.88 -47.90 -23.63
C LEU A 609 1.07 -48.94 -24.42
N VAL A 610 0.50 -48.50 -25.53
CA VAL A 610 -0.29 -49.34 -26.45
C VAL A 610 0.65 -50.06 -27.41
N THR A 611 0.45 -51.36 -27.64
CA THR A 611 1.28 -52.13 -28.60
C THR A 611 1.05 -51.62 -30.03
N VAL A 612 2.03 -51.83 -30.93
CA VAL A 612 1.89 -51.39 -32.35
C VAL A 612 0.64 -51.99 -33.00
N GLU A 613 0.31 -53.25 -32.71
CA GLU A 613 -0.90 -53.88 -33.21
C GLU A 613 -2.19 -53.27 -32.67
N GLU A 614 -2.25 -52.90 -31.38
CA GLU A 614 -3.41 -52.22 -30.80
C GLU A 614 -3.51 -50.77 -31.27
N ALA A 615 -2.39 -50.11 -31.53
CA ALA A 615 -2.34 -48.78 -32.12
C ALA A 615 -2.83 -48.81 -33.57
N ASP A 616 -2.46 -49.81 -34.36
CA ASP A 616 -3.00 -49.99 -35.72
C ASP A 616 -4.47 -50.42 -35.72
N LYS A 617 -4.91 -51.22 -34.73
CA LYS A 617 -6.34 -51.54 -34.52
C LYS A 617 -7.15 -50.30 -34.14
N SER A 618 -6.66 -49.42 -33.27
CA SER A 618 -7.36 -48.18 -32.89
C SER A 618 -7.32 -47.13 -34.00
N ASN A 619 -6.22 -47.01 -34.74
CA ASN A 619 -6.11 -46.25 -35.99
C ASN A 619 -7.06 -46.76 -37.09
N GLY A 620 -7.57 -47.99 -36.98
CA GLY A 620 -8.65 -48.51 -37.81
C GLY A 620 -9.96 -47.70 -37.71
N SER A 621 -10.15 -46.96 -36.61
CA SER A 621 -11.33 -46.09 -36.41
C SER A 621 -11.21 -44.76 -37.16
N VAL A 622 -11.71 -44.74 -38.40
CA VAL A 622 -12.09 -43.57 -39.21
C VAL A 622 -10.98 -42.58 -39.59
N GLY A 623 -10.26 -41.96 -38.63
CA GLY A 623 -9.34 -40.85 -38.87
C GLY A 623 -8.13 -41.18 -39.76
N SER A 624 -7.56 -42.38 -39.61
CA SER A 624 -6.34 -42.79 -40.35
C SER A 624 -6.51 -42.77 -41.87
N ARG A 625 -7.73 -43.04 -42.39
CA ARG A 625 -7.98 -43.03 -43.85
C ARG A 625 -7.73 -41.67 -44.52
N ILE A 626 -7.84 -40.56 -43.78
CA ILE A 626 -7.53 -39.22 -44.28
C ILE A 626 -6.02 -39.01 -44.28
N ILE A 627 -5.37 -39.26 -43.14
CA ILE A 627 -3.92 -39.08 -42.96
C ILE A 627 -3.12 -39.98 -43.92
N PHE A 628 -3.50 -41.25 -44.09
CA PHE A 628 -2.85 -42.18 -45.00
C PHE A 628 -2.99 -41.74 -46.47
N LYS A 629 -4.19 -41.31 -46.90
CA LYS A 629 -4.40 -40.74 -48.25
C LYS A 629 -3.63 -39.44 -48.47
N PHE A 630 -3.44 -38.62 -47.44
CA PHE A 630 -2.64 -37.40 -47.51
C PHE A 630 -1.15 -37.72 -47.65
N ARG A 631 -0.65 -38.70 -46.87
CA ARG A 631 0.74 -39.18 -46.92
C ARG A 631 1.07 -39.89 -48.25
N GLU A 632 0.11 -40.63 -48.82
CA GLU A 632 0.15 -41.16 -50.19
C GLU A 632 0.22 -40.03 -51.24
N ARG A 633 -0.65 -39.01 -51.16
CA ARG A 633 -0.63 -37.86 -52.08
C ARG A 633 0.70 -37.11 -52.03
N ILE A 634 1.26 -36.88 -50.84
CA ILE A 634 2.58 -36.23 -50.70
C ILE A 634 3.68 -37.11 -51.31
N LYS A 635 3.70 -38.43 -51.05
CA LYS A 635 4.65 -39.35 -51.69
C LYS A 635 4.51 -39.36 -53.22
N ALA A 636 3.28 -39.28 -53.75
CA ALA A 636 3.03 -39.22 -55.19
C ALA A 636 3.52 -37.91 -55.83
N ILE A 637 3.41 -36.78 -55.12
CA ILE A 637 3.95 -35.48 -55.56
C ILE A 637 5.48 -35.54 -55.61
N PHE A 638 6.14 -36.01 -54.54
CA PHE A 638 7.60 -36.14 -54.50
C PHE A 638 8.17 -37.16 -55.49
N LYS A 639 7.46 -38.26 -55.78
CA LYS A 639 7.88 -39.23 -56.82
C LYS A 639 7.74 -38.73 -58.27
N LYS A 640 7.11 -37.58 -58.53
CA LYS A 640 6.81 -37.11 -59.90
C LYS A 640 7.73 -35.98 -60.43
N LYS A 641 8.84 -35.68 -59.74
CA LYS A 641 9.88 -34.73 -60.19
C LYS A 641 11.31 -35.29 -60.10
N VAL A 642 11.59 -36.35 -60.87
CA VAL A 642 12.96 -36.65 -61.35
C VAL A 642 12.89 -37.10 -62.82
N PRO A 643 12.93 -36.16 -63.79
CA PRO A 643 13.38 -36.48 -65.15
C PRO A 643 14.92 -36.60 -65.14
N LEU A 644 15.46 -37.67 -65.74
CA LEU A 644 16.89 -37.82 -65.94
C LEU A 644 17.40 -36.78 -66.96
N PHE A 645 18.51 -36.11 -66.67
CA PHE A 645 19.28 -35.34 -67.65
C PHE A 645 20.80 -35.45 -67.41
N ASP A 646 21.35 -36.53 -67.96
CA ASP A 646 22.67 -36.68 -68.58
C ASP A 646 23.81 -35.68 -68.25
N GLU A 647 24.86 -36.14 -67.57
CA GLU A 647 26.14 -35.42 -67.40
C GLU A 647 27.01 -35.50 -68.68
N SER A 648 26.72 -34.67 -69.70
CA SER A 648 27.47 -34.73 -70.98
C SER A 648 27.91 -33.39 -71.62
N LYS A 649 28.28 -32.37 -70.84
CA LYS A 649 29.22 -31.27 -71.21
C LYS A 649 29.76 -30.59 -69.94
N LYS A 650 31.08 -30.50 -69.71
CA LYS A 650 32.13 -29.70 -70.40
C LYS A 650 32.14 -28.21 -70.03
N ASN A 651 33.19 -27.85 -69.30
CA ASN A 651 34.05 -26.66 -69.43
C ASN A 651 33.45 -25.40 -70.06
N GLN A 652 33.23 -24.37 -69.23
CA GLN A 652 33.96 -23.10 -69.36
C GLN A 652 34.12 -22.43 -67.99
#